data_AF-A0A9E2GM63-F1
#
_entry.id   AF-A0A9E2GM63-F1
#
_cell.length_a   1.000
_cell.length_b   1.000
_cell.length_c   1.000
_cell.angle_alpha   90.00
_cell.angle_beta   90.00
_cell.angle_gamma   90.00
#
_symmetry.space_group_name_H-M   'P 1'
#
loop_
_entity.id
_entity.type
_entity.pdbx_description
1 polymer ?
#
loop_
_entity_poly.entity_id
_entity_poly.type
_entity_poly.pdbx_seq_one_letter_code
_entity_poly.pdbx_strand_id
1 'polypeptide(L)'
;MNKQGSGKFKYFVGINSLAEMATCKDRVCVLNILGNESRGVTPVSHAYSGGNVVFGTSPGRRGEVLETPAGDIPVYNNVREGLEDGHTFNTGVVYLPPAAVRDGVFELMRVNSDIKKIIILTEKVSVHDAREIRALAQQRGVDVFGANCLGVADAWNHIRIGGALGGDKPEESLRKGSVAIYSNSGNFTTTMASYLAAGGWGTTTSVSSGKDLYIHFAPAEFANAFDHDARTKAAVMYIEPGGYYEANLEFNKPVVACVVGRWKAKLTRAVGHAGAIAGSGDGAEAKEKWFQRILRVDGIYSPENPIVSQAGAVVTNIAHIPAALTAVMKLNGIEPDFAPEGDLTLKPWFGDNQGLPLPPELDIPLVEPIQPYKDQIAELSKQVGATFPRESMKDRSGSSIMDPKTQVTKVSGVSILDTAKYPLASNYMLALIHETSDENDLALFNTAIATKVNLFGDPAIAAADGARAAGNAPNTVLAAACTMDGPRRVDGARKATDVLIELFGHSGLHAGDQEGFDFSAIKPAPQQLAVLIGKKADPQAELMMSGLKARGAKSVFVDYLRTLGNPTGDAVLAAISTTICWSALIRKKISRTTARNLPWYLHLFATIIGASVDGAKHTADSFCGVPVKELASKWTTTEMAYLALLGEKPTPDKLFPFQVLLGLIISNGVGTISAQGAKGAVSADGPESPERVQINKAMIGFLTHTGFAHGGNGFEGIQFLIEQFGGTDLKDAGDPNHGLDLKAMGTKFAEAFGAEKKARKGVGEGVRNIPGVNHPVFKGQVVNKDPREVYLSALFKERGETNVFHDFYSALVQALFDTGVTANVFCVNIDAVIAALLLKLLWPRYRSGAFSEEALETAAFTAFLFGRMVGCAGEIDDHINRGRNMDTRTPASQCTHVS
;
A
#
# COMPACT_ATOMS: atom_id res chain seq x y z
N MET A 1 -17.78 45.15 -37.63
CA MET A 1 -16.59 45.96 -37.32
C MET A 1 -16.13 45.57 -35.93
N ASN A 2 -14.88 45.15 -35.76
CA ASN A 2 -14.32 44.86 -34.43
C ASN A 2 -14.22 46.17 -33.64
N LYS A 3 -14.54 46.16 -32.34
CA LYS A 3 -14.30 47.33 -31.47
C LYS A 3 -12.79 47.61 -31.42
N GLN A 4 -12.40 48.88 -31.49
CA GLN A 4 -10.99 49.25 -31.34
C GLN A 4 -10.56 49.06 -29.88
N GLY A 5 -9.60 48.16 -29.64
CA GLY A 5 -8.92 47.99 -28.36
C GLY A 5 -7.58 48.72 -28.35
N SER A 6 -6.62 48.22 -27.59
CA SER A 6 -5.24 48.74 -27.59
C SER A 6 -4.64 48.78 -29.01
N GLY A 7 -4.17 49.94 -29.45
CA GLY A 7 -3.69 50.18 -30.83
C GLY A 7 -2.44 49.38 -31.25
N LYS A 8 -1.81 48.65 -30.31
CA LYS A 8 -0.64 47.79 -30.55
C LYS A 8 -1.00 46.44 -31.19
N PHE A 9 -2.22 45.95 -30.97
CA PHE A 9 -2.63 44.61 -31.42
C PHE A 9 -3.53 44.67 -32.66
N LYS A 10 -3.40 43.66 -33.54
CA LYS A 10 -4.28 43.48 -34.72
C LYS A 10 -5.68 42.97 -34.35
N TYR A 11 -5.91 42.74 -33.06
CA TYR A 11 -7.13 42.20 -32.47
C TYR A 11 -7.42 42.98 -31.18
N PHE A 12 -8.66 42.93 -30.70
CA PHE A 12 -9.08 43.60 -29.47
C PHE A 12 -8.33 43.05 -28.26
N VAL A 13 -7.78 43.98 -27.48
CA VAL A 13 -7.25 43.77 -26.13
C VAL A 13 -7.74 44.96 -25.31
N GLY A 14 -8.56 44.70 -24.29
CA GLY A 14 -9.16 45.74 -23.45
C GLY A 14 -8.27 46.11 -22.26
N ILE A 15 -7.47 45.17 -21.77
CA ILE A 15 -6.54 45.39 -20.66
C ILE A 15 -5.24 46.03 -21.13
N ASN A 16 -4.98 47.25 -20.66
CA ASN A 16 -3.74 47.98 -20.96
C ASN A 16 -2.75 47.98 -19.81
N SER A 17 -3.19 47.73 -18.57
CA SER A 17 -2.34 47.65 -17.37
C SER A 17 -2.72 46.45 -16.52
N LEU A 18 -1.75 45.81 -15.83
CA LEU A 18 -2.05 44.70 -14.90
C LEU A 18 -3.03 45.12 -13.79
N ALA A 19 -3.05 46.40 -13.42
CA ALA A 19 -4.00 46.96 -12.46
C ALA A 19 -5.47 46.87 -12.89
N GLU A 20 -5.75 46.57 -14.15
CA GLU A 20 -7.11 46.43 -14.70
C GLU A 20 -7.60 44.97 -14.72
N MET A 21 -6.69 44.00 -14.49
CA MET A 21 -6.98 42.56 -14.54
C MET A 21 -8.04 42.17 -13.50
N ALA A 22 -7.84 42.59 -12.25
CA ALA A 22 -8.73 42.37 -11.13
C ALA A 22 -8.79 43.64 -10.27
N THR A 23 -9.98 44.20 -10.11
CA THR A 23 -10.19 45.51 -9.49
C THR A 23 -11.32 45.45 -8.47
N CYS A 24 -11.31 46.37 -7.50
CA CYS A 24 -12.40 46.51 -6.53
C CYS A 24 -13.75 46.92 -7.17
N LYS A 25 -13.73 47.36 -8.43
CA LYS A 25 -14.94 47.71 -9.20
C LYS A 25 -15.55 46.52 -9.93
N ASP A 26 -14.88 45.38 -9.96
CA ASP A 26 -15.40 44.21 -10.64
C ASP A 26 -16.59 43.64 -9.88
N ARG A 27 -17.69 43.46 -10.61
CA ARG A 27 -18.91 42.81 -10.14
C ARG A 27 -19.05 41.51 -10.93
N VAL A 28 -19.13 40.39 -10.23
CA VAL A 28 -18.93 39.05 -10.80
C VAL A 28 -20.23 38.25 -10.84
N CYS A 29 -20.53 37.67 -12.01
CA CYS A 29 -21.52 36.61 -12.18
C CYS A 29 -20.82 35.25 -12.31
N VAL A 30 -21.20 34.28 -11.47
CA VAL A 30 -20.62 32.92 -11.49
C VAL A 30 -21.58 31.92 -12.11
N LEU A 31 -21.22 31.32 -13.24
CA LEU A 31 -22.01 30.25 -13.86
C LEU A 31 -21.78 28.93 -13.12
N ASN A 32 -22.87 28.22 -12.81
CA ASN A 32 -22.90 26.99 -12.02
C ASN A 32 -22.37 27.17 -10.59
N ILE A 33 -22.79 28.22 -9.89
CA ILE A 33 -22.25 28.62 -8.58
C ILE A 33 -22.39 27.54 -7.50
N LEU A 34 -23.44 26.71 -7.55
CA LEU A 34 -23.67 25.60 -6.61
C LEU A 34 -22.96 24.28 -6.99
N GLY A 35 -22.15 24.27 -8.04
CA GLY A 35 -21.32 23.13 -8.41
C GLY A 35 -20.30 22.76 -7.33
N ASN A 36 -19.81 21.51 -7.35
CA ASN A 36 -18.93 20.98 -6.31
C ASN A 36 -17.67 21.83 -6.04
N GLU A 37 -17.04 22.33 -7.12
CA GLU A 37 -15.84 23.17 -7.02
C GLU A 37 -16.19 24.62 -6.66
N SER A 38 -17.12 25.23 -7.40
CA SER A 38 -17.49 26.64 -7.24
C SER A 38 -18.08 26.93 -5.86
N ARG A 39 -18.84 26.02 -5.26
CA ARG A 39 -19.42 26.21 -3.91
C ARG A 39 -18.35 26.27 -2.82
N GLY A 40 -17.21 25.63 -3.02
CA GLY A 40 -16.07 25.68 -2.10
C GLY A 40 -15.20 26.92 -2.31
N VAL A 41 -14.94 27.30 -3.56
CA VAL A 41 -14.00 28.38 -3.90
C VAL A 41 -14.63 29.77 -3.82
N THR A 42 -15.89 29.91 -4.26
CA THR A 42 -16.58 31.21 -4.37
C THR A 42 -16.68 31.95 -3.03
N PRO A 43 -17.03 31.33 -1.90
CA PRO A 43 -17.12 32.03 -0.61
C PRO A 43 -15.80 32.70 -0.20
N VAL A 44 -14.67 32.00 -0.38
CA VAL A 44 -13.35 32.54 -0.05
C VAL A 44 -12.99 33.70 -1.00
N SER A 45 -13.23 33.55 -2.31
CA SER A 45 -12.96 34.62 -3.29
C SER A 45 -13.81 35.86 -3.02
N HIS A 46 -15.09 35.65 -2.71
CA HIS A 46 -16.04 36.71 -2.42
C HIS A 46 -15.64 37.48 -1.15
N ALA A 47 -15.32 36.77 -0.06
CA ALA A 47 -14.89 37.39 1.18
C ALA A 47 -13.56 38.14 1.05
N TYR A 48 -12.55 37.52 0.42
CA TYR A 48 -11.25 38.16 0.17
C TYR A 48 -11.40 39.45 -0.63
N SER A 49 -12.26 39.42 -1.66
CA SER A 49 -12.48 40.54 -2.59
C SER A 49 -13.50 41.58 -2.13
N GLY A 50 -13.89 41.59 -0.85
CA GLY A 50 -14.84 42.57 -0.32
C GLY A 50 -16.25 42.47 -0.92
N GLY A 51 -16.71 41.27 -1.24
CA GLY A 51 -18.08 41.02 -1.67
C GLY A 51 -18.35 41.29 -3.16
N ASN A 52 -17.40 40.94 -4.04
CA ASN A 52 -17.46 41.27 -5.48
C ASN A 52 -18.44 40.42 -6.31
N VAL A 53 -18.81 39.22 -5.85
CA VAL A 53 -19.80 38.35 -6.53
C VAL A 53 -21.21 38.87 -6.27
N VAL A 54 -21.95 39.21 -7.33
CA VAL A 54 -23.30 39.79 -7.23
C VAL A 54 -24.41 38.74 -7.26
N PHE A 55 -24.24 37.70 -8.05
CA PHE A 55 -25.15 36.57 -8.17
C PHE A 55 -24.45 35.42 -8.90
N GLY A 56 -25.06 34.24 -8.88
CA GLY A 56 -24.64 33.13 -9.72
C GLY A 56 -25.81 32.40 -10.36
N THR A 57 -25.50 31.48 -11.27
CA THR A 57 -26.51 30.66 -11.94
C THR A 57 -26.41 29.20 -11.54
N SER A 58 -27.54 28.52 -11.41
CA SER A 58 -27.66 27.07 -11.28
C SER A 58 -29.05 26.65 -11.79
N PRO A 59 -29.14 25.96 -12.94
CA PRO A 59 -30.43 25.64 -13.54
C PRO A 59 -31.36 24.86 -12.61
N GLY A 60 -32.60 25.33 -12.45
CA GLY A 60 -33.63 24.72 -11.61
C GLY A 60 -33.54 25.09 -10.12
N ARG A 61 -32.67 26.05 -9.76
CA ARG A 61 -32.36 26.42 -8.36
C ARG A 61 -32.58 27.90 -8.08
N ARG A 62 -33.40 28.59 -8.89
CA ARG A 62 -33.74 30.01 -8.63
C ARG A 62 -34.32 30.19 -7.23
N GLY A 63 -33.87 31.24 -6.54
CA GLY A 63 -34.35 31.62 -5.21
C GLY A 63 -33.54 31.01 -4.07
N GLU A 64 -32.61 30.10 -4.37
CA GLU A 64 -31.59 29.68 -3.41
C GLU A 64 -30.49 30.73 -3.28
N VAL A 65 -29.66 30.55 -2.25
CA VAL A 65 -28.48 31.38 -2.00
C VAL A 65 -27.26 30.50 -1.76
N LEU A 66 -26.08 31.02 -2.10
CA LEU A 66 -24.81 30.49 -1.60
C LEU A 66 -24.40 31.31 -0.38
N GLU A 67 -24.40 30.68 0.80
CA GLU A 67 -23.98 31.33 2.05
C GLU A 67 -22.48 31.62 2.03
N THR A 68 -22.09 32.83 2.47
CA THR A 68 -20.69 33.21 2.59
C THR A 68 -20.44 34.10 3.81
N PRO A 69 -19.18 34.17 4.31
CA PRO A 69 -18.84 35.07 5.42
C PRO A 69 -19.04 36.56 5.13
N ALA A 70 -19.12 36.97 3.86
CA ALA A 70 -19.29 38.37 3.44
C ALA A 70 -20.71 38.68 2.93
N GLY A 71 -21.65 37.75 3.12
CA GLY A 71 -23.05 37.88 2.72
C GLY A 71 -23.49 36.80 1.73
N ASP A 72 -24.78 36.52 1.72
CA ASP A 72 -25.38 35.51 0.84
C ASP A 72 -25.40 35.98 -0.61
N ILE A 73 -25.06 35.07 -1.53
CA ILE A 73 -25.06 35.34 -2.97
C ILE A 73 -26.33 34.72 -3.58
N PRO A 74 -27.21 35.50 -4.23
CA PRO A 74 -28.43 34.97 -4.84
C PRO A 74 -28.15 34.07 -6.05
N VAL A 75 -28.98 33.05 -6.22
CA VAL A 75 -28.89 32.05 -7.30
C VAL A 75 -30.09 32.13 -8.23
N TYR A 76 -29.80 32.14 -9.54
CA TYR A 76 -30.76 32.22 -10.64
C TYR A 76 -30.68 31.02 -11.57
N ASN A 77 -31.70 30.77 -12.40
CA ASN A 77 -31.61 29.69 -13.38
C ASN A 77 -30.64 30.02 -14.53
N ASN A 78 -30.56 31.30 -14.89
CA ASN A 78 -29.80 31.80 -16.03
C ASN A 78 -29.37 33.26 -15.80
N VAL A 79 -28.51 33.80 -16.66
CA VAL A 79 -27.92 35.14 -16.48
C VAL A 79 -28.97 36.24 -16.66
N ARG A 80 -29.93 36.03 -17.56
CA ARG A 80 -30.99 37.00 -17.86
C ARG A 80 -31.87 37.27 -16.64
N GLU A 81 -32.27 36.23 -15.91
CA GLU A 81 -33.07 36.39 -14.69
C GLU A 81 -32.38 37.28 -13.66
N GLY A 82 -31.07 37.09 -13.44
CA GLY A 82 -30.32 37.94 -12.50
C GLY A 82 -30.27 39.42 -12.93
N LEU A 83 -30.17 39.68 -14.24
CA LEU A 83 -30.24 41.04 -14.78
C LEU A 83 -31.64 41.65 -14.65
N GLU A 84 -32.70 40.86 -14.89
CA GLU A 84 -34.10 41.28 -14.76
C GLU A 84 -34.47 41.62 -13.31
N ASP A 85 -33.87 40.91 -12.34
CA ASP A 85 -33.99 41.21 -10.91
C ASP A 85 -33.11 42.40 -10.45
N GLY A 86 -32.44 43.09 -11.39
CA GLY A 86 -31.76 44.36 -11.16
C GLY A 86 -30.28 44.26 -10.83
N HIS A 87 -29.67 43.07 -10.88
CA HIS A 87 -28.23 42.94 -10.68
C HIS A 87 -27.44 43.47 -11.89
N THR A 88 -26.26 44.02 -11.63
CA THR A 88 -25.33 44.47 -12.68
C THR A 88 -23.96 43.83 -12.47
N PHE A 89 -23.31 43.43 -13.57
CA PHE A 89 -22.00 42.79 -13.51
C PHE A 89 -21.17 43.12 -14.76
N ASN A 90 -19.85 43.13 -14.60
CA ASN A 90 -18.90 43.40 -15.70
C ASN A 90 -17.97 42.20 -15.97
N THR A 91 -18.01 41.17 -15.13
CA THR A 91 -17.10 40.02 -15.18
C THR A 91 -17.89 38.71 -15.04
N GLY A 92 -17.68 37.79 -15.98
CA GLY A 92 -18.23 36.43 -15.93
C GLY A 92 -17.19 35.40 -15.48
N VAL A 93 -17.60 34.45 -14.63
CA VAL A 93 -16.76 33.34 -14.17
C VAL A 93 -17.46 32.03 -14.51
N VAL A 94 -16.75 31.09 -15.14
CA VAL A 94 -17.36 29.89 -15.74
C VAL A 94 -16.87 28.60 -15.08
N TYR A 95 -17.76 27.94 -14.35
CA TYR A 95 -17.58 26.59 -13.77
C TYR A 95 -18.50 25.55 -14.43
N LEU A 96 -18.44 25.45 -15.76
CA LEU A 96 -19.30 24.54 -16.53
C LEU A 96 -18.54 23.30 -17.01
N PRO A 97 -19.20 22.16 -17.23
CA PRO A 97 -18.59 21.04 -17.97
C PRO A 97 -18.11 21.50 -19.35
N PRO A 98 -17.05 20.88 -19.93
CA PRO A 98 -16.42 21.35 -21.18
C PRO A 98 -17.41 21.56 -22.33
N ALA A 99 -18.39 20.65 -22.48
CA ALA A 99 -19.42 20.71 -23.52
C ALA A 99 -20.39 21.90 -23.39
N ALA A 100 -20.49 22.52 -22.21
CA ALA A 100 -21.40 23.62 -21.93
C ALA A 100 -20.70 25.00 -21.88
N VAL A 101 -19.35 25.03 -21.90
CA VAL A 101 -18.58 26.29 -21.75
C VAL A 101 -18.94 27.31 -22.82
N ARG A 102 -18.99 26.89 -24.10
CA ARG A 102 -19.30 27.80 -25.21
C ARG A 102 -20.62 28.51 -25.01
N ASP A 103 -21.67 27.75 -24.72
CA ASP A 103 -23.02 28.30 -24.67
C ASP A 103 -23.20 29.20 -23.45
N GLY A 104 -22.59 28.87 -22.30
CA GLY A 104 -22.58 29.76 -21.13
C GLY A 104 -21.79 31.05 -21.36
N VAL A 105 -20.63 30.98 -22.02
CA VAL A 105 -19.85 32.16 -22.40
C VAL A 105 -20.60 33.03 -23.41
N PHE A 106 -21.33 32.40 -24.35
CA PHE A 106 -22.16 33.11 -25.32
C PHE A 106 -23.36 33.79 -24.65
N GLU A 107 -24.00 33.15 -23.69
CA GLU A 107 -25.07 33.75 -22.90
C GLU A 107 -24.58 35.04 -22.25
N LEU A 108 -23.49 34.97 -21.48
CA LEU A 108 -22.86 36.11 -20.81
C LEU A 108 -22.67 37.31 -21.76
N MET A 109 -22.15 37.10 -22.97
CA MET A 109 -21.92 38.16 -23.95
C MET A 109 -23.16 38.62 -24.72
N ARG A 110 -24.19 37.78 -24.84
CA ARG A 110 -25.40 38.09 -25.60
C ARG A 110 -26.42 38.86 -24.77
N VAL A 111 -26.53 38.54 -23.49
CA VAL A 111 -27.56 39.13 -22.61
C VAL A 111 -27.05 40.31 -21.79
N ASN A 112 -25.73 40.46 -21.62
CA ASN A 112 -25.12 41.58 -20.91
C ASN A 112 -24.17 42.36 -21.83
N SER A 113 -24.51 43.61 -22.16
CA SER A 113 -23.66 44.51 -22.95
C SER A 113 -22.47 45.08 -22.18
N ASP A 114 -22.52 45.05 -20.85
CA ASP A 114 -21.55 45.67 -19.94
C ASP A 114 -20.41 44.72 -19.55
N ILE A 115 -20.45 43.48 -20.02
CA ILE A 115 -19.41 42.50 -19.77
C ILE A 115 -18.10 42.92 -20.44
N LYS A 116 -17.01 42.86 -19.68
CA LYS A 116 -15.65 43.24 -20.10
C LYS A 116 -14.69 42.07 -20.01
N LYS A 117 -14.89 41.18 -19.03
CA LYS A 117 -13.98 40.08 -18.71
C LYS A 117 -14.73 38.76 -18.55
N ILE A 118 -14.14 37.67 -19.02
CA ILE A 118 -14.64 36.31 -18.79
C ILE A 118 -13.48 35.42 -18.35
N ILE A 119 -13.64 34.69 -17.25
CA ILE A 119 -12.65 33.75 -16.72
C ILE A 119 -13.20 32.33 -16.83
N ILE A 120 -12.50 31.46 -17.56
CA ILE A 120 -12.91 30.07 -17.80
C ILE A 120 -11.99 29.13 -17.01
N LEU A 121 -12.54 28.48 -15.98
CA LEU A 121 -11.79 27.56 -15.13
C LEU A 121 -11.74 26.14 -15.74
N THR A 122 -12.77 25.78 -16.50
CA THR A 122 -12.95 24.46 -17.08
C THR A 122 -11.75 24.00 -17.91
N GLU A 123 -11.28 22.77 -17.68
CA GLU A 123 -10.25 22.12 -18.48
C GLU A 123 -10.84 21.42 -19.72
N LYS A 124 -10.03 21.22 -20.77
CA LYS A 124 -10.38 20.41 -21.95
C LYS A 124 -11.50 21.02 -22.78
N VAL A 125 -11.53 22.35 -22.87
CA VAL A 125 -12.39 23.04 -23.83
C VAL A 125 -11.90 22.71 -25.24
N SER A 126 -12.83 22.35 -26.13
CA SER A 126 -12.46 21.94 -27.48
C SER A 126 -11.85 23.11 -28.26
N VAL A 127 -10.93 22.83 -29.19
CA VAL A 127 -10.35 23.87 -30.06
C VAL A 127 -11.43 24.59 -30.87
N HIS A 128 -12.47 23.86 -31.28
CA HIS A 128 -13.62 24.43 -31.97
C HIS A 128 -14.29 25.51 -31.12
N ASP A 129 -14.66 25.16 -29.88
CA ASP A 129 -15.37 26.07 -28.98
C ASP A 129 -14.51 27.25 -28.56
N ALA A 130 -13.21 27.03 -28.29
CA ALA A 130 -12.27 28.10 -27.99
C ALA A 130 -12.17 29.13 -29.14
N ARG A 131 -12.16 28.67 -30.40
CA ARG A 131 -12.14 29.58 -31.56
C ARG A 131 -13.42 30.40 -31.68
N GLU A 132 -14.58 29.78 -31.47
CA GLU A 132 -15.87 30.46 -31.49
C GLU A 132 -16.00 31.49 -30.35
N ILE A 133 -15.58 31.12 -29.14
CA ILE A 133 -15.48 32.01 -27.97
C ILE A 133 -14.60 33.22 -28.29
N ARG A 134 -13.37 32.99 -28.79
CA ARG A 134 -12.46 34.09 -29.14
C ARG A 134 -13.07 34.99 -30.21
N ALA A 135 -13.67 34.43 -31.27
CA ALA A 135 -14.25 35.23 -32.34
C ALA A 135 -15.38 36.15 -31.85
N LEU A 136 -16.31 35.63 -31.02
CA LEU A 136 -17.40 36.45 -30.48
C LEU A 136 -16.88 37.49 -29.46
N ALA A 137 -15.94 37.12 -28.59
CA ALA A 137 -15.34 38.02 -27.62
C ALA A 137 -14.65 39.22 -28.30
N GLN A 138 -13.95 38.96 -29.41
CA GLN A 138 -13.31 40.00 -30.23
C GLN A 138 -14.32 40.97 -30.87
N GLN A 139 -15.47 40.46 -31.32
CA GLN A 139 -16.55 41.30 -31.85
C GLN A 139 -17.21 42.15 -30.75
N ARG A 140 -17.31 41.61 -29.53
CA ARG A 140 -17.96 42.25 -28.39
C ARG A 140 -17.04 43.18 -27.59
N GLY A 141 -15.72 43.05 -27.77
CA GLY A 141 -14.70 43.78 -27.02
C GLY A 141 -14.59 43.27 -25.59
N VAL A 142 -14.44 41.94 -25.44
CA VAL A 142 -14.36 41.25 -24.15
C VAL A 142 -13.03 40.51 -24.07
N ASP A 143 -12.30 40.68 -22.97
CA ASP A 143 -11.09 39.90 -22.68
C ASP A 143 -11.46 38.57 -22.03
N VAL A 144 -10.81 37.49 -22.46
CA VAL A 144 -11.09 36.12 -22.00
C VAL A 144 -9.82 35.51 -21.42
N PHE A 145 -9.92 34.94 -20.22
CA PHE A 145 -8.86 34.24 -19.51
C PHE A 145 -9.17 32.74 -19.41
N GLY A 146 -8.14 31.90 -19.41
CA GLY A 146 -8.29 30.45 -19.52
C GLY A 146 -8.36 29.99 -20.99
N ALA A 147 -8.95 28.82 -21.28
CA ALA A 147 -9.53 27.85 -20.36
C ALA A 147 -8.46 27.13 -19.50
N ASN A 148 -8.87 26.25 -18.59
CA ASN A 148 -7.98 25.52 -17.68
C ASN A 148 -7.11 26.44 -16.80
N CYS A 149 -7.71 27.46 -16.18
CA CYS A 149 -6.98 28.36 -15.29
C CYS A 149 -7.51 28.32 -13.84
N LEU A 150 -6.76 28.93 -12.92
CA LEU A 150 -7.25 29.28 -11.58
C LEU A 150 -7.66 30.75 -11.45
N GLY A 151 -7.77 31.47 -12.57
CA GLY A 151 -8.20 32.87 -12.60
C GLY A 151 -7.09 33.89 -12.39
N VAL A 152 -7.46 35.04 -11.83
CA VAL A 152 -6.60 36.21 -11.65
C VAL A 152 -6.73 36.79 -10.24
N ALA A 153 -5.64 37.31 -9.71
CA ALA A 153 -5.64 37.97 -8.40
C ALA A 153 -4.78 39.24 -8.39
N ASP A 154 -5.20 40.24 -7.62
CA ASP A 154 -4.47 41.46 -7.32
C ASP A 154 -4.24 41.55 -5.81
N ALA A 155 -2.99 41.31 -5.41
CA ALA A 155 -2.58 41.26 -4.01
C ALA A 155 -2.60 42.63 -3.32
N TRP A 156 -2.57 43.73 -4.09
CA TRP A 156 -2.59 45.08 -3.52
C TRP A 156 -3.95 45.49 -2.99
N ASN A 157 -5.02 45.07 -3.68
CA ASN A 157 -6.40 45.42 -3.36
C ASN A 157 -7.20 44.23 -2.81
N HIS A 158 -6.53 43.11 -2.53
CA HIS A 158 -7.12 41.86 -2.08
C HIS A 158 -8.22 41.35 -3.00
N ILE A 159 -8.04 41.45 -4.32
CA ILE A 159 -9.06 40.99 -5.27
C ILE A 159 -8.67 39.63 -5.84
N ARG A 160 -9.59 38.67 -5.81
CA ARG A 160 -9.46 37.36 -6.44
C ARG A 160 -10.69 37.04 -7.26
N ILE A 161 -10.50 36.76 -8.55
CA ILE A 161 -11.57 36.49 -9.50
C ILE A 161 -11.32 35.14 -10.18
N GLY A 162 -12.32 34.26 -10.13
CA GLY A 162 -12.28 32.94 -10.75
C GLY A 162 -11.99 31.83 -9.73
N GLY A 163 -10.81 31.22 -9.83
CA GLY A 163 -10.40 30.02 -9.11
C GLY A 163 -9.71 30.28 -7.78
N ALA A 164 -9.10 29.22 -7.24
CA ALA A 164 -8.53 29.18 -5.90
C ALA A 164 -7.06 29.66 -5.83
N LEU A 165 -6.71 30.75 -6.52
CA LEU A 165 -5.38 31.35 -6.33
C LEU A 165 -5.18 31.71 -4.85
N GLY A 166 -4.08 31.25 -4.27
CA GLY A 166 -3.80 31.37 -2.84
C GLY A 166 -4.58 30.43 -1.91
N GLY A 167 -5.32 29.46 -2.42
CA GLY A 167 -6.02 28.45 -1.62
C GLY A 167 -7.12 29.03 -0.73
N ASP A 168 -7.35 28.41 0.43
CA ASP A 168 -8.40 28.83 1.37
C ASP A 168 -8.00 30.06 2.22
N LYS A 169 -6.71 30.40 2.23
CA LYS A 169 -6.14 31.56 2.93
C LYS A 169 -5.27 32.39 1.99
N PRO A 170 -5.87 33.19 1.09
CA PRO A 170 -5.14 33.87 0.02
C PRO A 170 -4.02 34.79 0.53
N GLU A 171 -4.20 35.43 1.68
CA GLU A 171 -3.23 36.31 2.35
C GLU A 171 -1.87 35.66 2.62
N GLU A 172 -1.81 34.33 2.79
CA GLU A 172 -0.55 33.62 3.06
C GLU A 172 0.41 33.63 1.86
N SER A 173 -0.12 33.75 0.63
CA SER A 173 0.67 33.69 -0.61
C SER A 173 0.54 34.95 -1.47
N LEU A 174 -0.64 35.57 -1.52
CA LEU A 174 -0.91 36.79 -2.27
C LEU A 174 -0.53 38.04 -1.47
N ARG A 175 0.73 38.09 -1.05
CA ARG A 175 1.27 39.21 -0.28
C ARG A 175 1.57 40.38 -1.20
N LYS A 176 1.22 41.59 -0.77
CA LYS A 176 1.52 42.83 -1.49
C LYS A 176 3.03 43.02 -1.69
N GLY A 177 3.47 43.18 -2.93
CA GLY A 177 4.85 43.52 -3.30
C GLY A 177 4.98 44.04 -4.72
N SER A 178 6.10 43.79 -5.38
CA SER A 178 6.43 44.43 -6.67
C SER A 178 6.54 43.48 -7.88
N VAL A 179 6.23 42.19 -7.71
CA VAL A 179 6.42 41.16 -8.75
C VAL A 179 5.09 40.69 -9.35
N ALA A 180 4.96 40.66 -10.67
CA ALA A 180 3.81 40.02 -11.33
C ALA A 180 4.10 38.55 -11.64
N ILE A 181 3.06 37.70 -11.61
CA ILE A 181 3.17 36.28 -11.98
C ILE A 181 2.28 36.01 -13.19
N TYR A 182 2.85 35.39 -14.23
CA TYR A 182 2.11 34.81 -15.34
C TYR A 182 2.44 33.32 -15.44
N SER A 183 1.43 32.45 -15.35
CA SER A 183 1.66 31.01 -15.32
C SER A 183 0.64 30.24 -16.14
N ASN A 184 1.16 29.33 -16.98
CA ASN A 184 0.35 28.35 -17.68
C ASN A 184 -0.26 27.29 -16.74
N SER A 185 0.26 27.15 -15.52
CA SER A 185 -0.25 26.22 -14.50
C SER A 185 -0.85 26.99 -13.32
N GLY A 186 -2.10 26.69 -12.98
CA GLY A 186 -2.77 27.32 -11.85
C GLY A 186 -2.09 27.09 -10.51
N ASN A 187 -1.73 25.85 -10.19
CA ASN A 187 -1.08 25.54 -8.90
C ASN A 187 0.27 26.26 -8.77
N PHE A 188 1.07 26.29 -9.84
CA PHE A 188 2.36 26.96 -9.79
C PHE A 188 2.25 28.48 -9.72
N THR A 189 1.12 29.10 -10.10
CA THR A 189 0.87 30.52 -9.80
C THR A 189 0.96 30.77 -8.29
N THR A 190 0.28 29.96 -7.48
CA THR A 190 0.27 30.08 -6.02
C THR A 190 1.63 29.68 -5.41
N THR A 191 2.20 28.55 -5.87
CA THR A 191 3.50 28.08 -5.34
C THR A 191 4.62 29.09 -5.56
N MET A 192 4.68 29.73 -6.74
CA MET A 192 5.69 30.75 -7.01
C MET A 192 5.52 31.97 -6.10
N ALA A 193 4.29 32.40 -5.81
CA ALA A 193 4.04 33.50 -4.88
C ALA A 193 4.59 33.17 -3.47
N SER A 194 4.38 31.95 -2.98
CA SER A 194 4.96 31.47 -1.72
C SER A 194 6.49 31.38 -1.77
N TYR A 195 7.07 30.93 -2.88
CA TYR A 195 8.53 30.84 -3.03
C TYR A 195 9.18 32.22 -3.07
N LEU A 196 8.55 33.19 -3.73
CA LEU A 196 9.01 34.57 -3.79
C LEU A 196 9.06 35.21 -2.40
N ALA A 197 8.11 34.89 -1.52
CA ALA A 197 8.12 35.35 -0.13
C ALA A 197 9.39 34.88 0.63
N ALA A 198 9.89 33.67 0.35
CA ALA A 198 11.15 33.19 0.91
C ALA A 198 12.38 33.97 0.41
N GLY A 199 12.25 34.68 -0.72
CA GLY A 199 13.25 35.63 -1.22
C GLY A 199 13.00 37.09 -0.81
N GLY A 200 11.96 37.38 -0.02
CA GLY A 200 11.58 38.74 0.38
C GLY A 200 10.74 39.50 -0.66
N TRP A 201 10.15 38.81 -1.64
CA TRP A 201 9.39 39.41 -2.74
C TRP A 201 7.90 39.13 -2.62
N GLY A 202 7.08 40.18 -2.69
CA GLY A 202 5.63 40.05 -2.78
C GLY A 202 5.14 40.18 -4.21
N THR A 203 3.84 39.95 -4.41
CA THR A 203 3.19 40.01 -5.71
C THR A 203 2.36 41.29 -5.92
N THR A 204 2.24 41.72 -7.18
CA THR A 204 1.24 42.70 -7.61
C THR A 204 0.01 41.96 -8.12
N THR A 205 0.13 41.36 -9.31
CA THR A 205 -0.93 40.66 -10.02
C THR A 205 -0.47 39.27 -10.40
N SER A 206 -1.29 38.27 -10.07
CA SER A 206 -1.05 36.86 -10.34
C SER A 206 -2.08 36.36 -11.34
N VAL A 207 -1.60 35.91 -12.51
CA VAL A 207 -2.44 35.44 -13.63
C VAL A 207 -2.15 33.97 -13.86
N SER A 208 -3.18 33.15 -13.70
CA SER A 208 -3.22 31.81 -14.28
C SER A 208 -3.80 31.94 -15.69
N SER A 209 -2.97 31.76 -16.71
CA SER A 209 -3.43 31.81 -18.11
C SER A 209 -4.15 30.53 -18.51
N GLY A 210 -3.74 29.41 -17.90
CA GLY A 210 -4.16 28.06 -18.24
C GLY A 210 -3.44 27.50 -19.46
N LYS A 211 -3.55 26.18 -19.66
CA LYS A 211 -2.82 25.44 -20.71
C LYS A 211 -3.68 24.46 -21.51
N ASP A 212 -4.85 24.91 -21.95
CA ASP A 212 -5.50 24.29 -23.10
C ASP A 212 -4.73 24.65 -24.40
N LEU A 213 -5.04 23.97 -25.51
CA LEU A 213 -4.35 24.18 -26.80
C LEU A 213 -4.41 25.65 -27.27
N TYR A 214 -5.47 26.36 -26.91
CA TYR A 214 -5.68 27.77 -27.23
C TYR A 214 -5.65 28.61 -25.95
N ILE A 215 -4.67 29.52 -25.85
CA ILE A 215 -4.56 30.44 -24.70
C ILE A 215 -5.30 31.73 -25.07
N HIS A 216 -6.38 32.05 -24.35
CA HIS A 216 -7.17 33.24 -24.67
C HIS A 216 -6.48 34.54 -24.28
N PHE A 217 -5.86 34.60 -23.11
CA PHE A 217 -5.05 35.73 -22.67
C PHE A 217 -3.57 35.33 -22.68
N ALA A 218 -2.90 35.62 -23.78
CA ALA A 218 -1.57 35.15 -24.14
C ALA A 218 -0.44 36.01 -23.52
N PRO A 219 0.79 35.46 -23.47
CA PRO A 219 1.99 36.16 -23.00
C PRO A 219 2.23 37.54 -23.61
N ALA A 220 1.86 37.77 -24.88
CA ALA A 220 2.03 39.07 -25.53
C ALA A 220 1.08 40.14 -24.95
N GLU A 221 -0.16 39.77 -24.63
CA GLU A 221 -1.14 40.66 -23.99
C GLU A 221 -0.69 40.96 -22.54
N PHE A 222 -0.18 39.94 -21.83
CA PHE A 222 0.43 40.13 -20.51
C PHE A 222 1.65 41.05 -20.54
N ALA A 223 2.59 40.85 -21.47
CA ALA A 223 3.80 41.67 -21.60
C ALA A 223 3.45 43.15 -21.79
N ASN A 224 2.45 43.42 -22.64
CA ASN A 224 1.94 44.77 -22.81
C ASN A 224 1.36 45.34 -21.50
N ALA A 225 0.48 44.60 -20.82
CA ALA A 225 -0.12 45.07 -19.57
C ALA A 225 0.92 45.28 -18.45
N PHE A 226 1.94 44.42 -18.41
CA PHE A 226 3.04 44.45 -17.46
C PHE A 226 3.91 45.71 -17.59
N ASP A 227 4.28 46.07 -18.83
CA ASP A 227 5.10 47.25 -19.09
C ASP A 227 4.40 48.54 -18.64
N HIS A 228 3.07 48.59 -18.73
CA HIS A 228 2.25 49.76 -18.36
C HIS A 228 1.75 49.78 -16.90
N ASP A 229 2.04 48.76 -16.09
CA ASP A 229 1.68 48.78 -14.65
C ASP A 229 2.80 49.41 -13.81
N ALA A 230 2.59 50.64 -13.35
CA ALA A 230 3.55 51.36 -12.51
C ALA A 230 3.83 50.68 -11.16
N ARG A 231 2.93 49.81 -10.67
CA ARG A 231 3.11 49.08 -9.40
C ARG A 231 4.11 47.93 -9.54
N THR A 232 4.23 47.38 -10.74
CA THR A 232 5.02 46.18 -11.01
C THR A 232 6.40 46.53 -11.52
N LYS A 233 7.43 46.03 -10.84
CA LYS A 233 8.85 46.23 -11.16
C LYS A 233 9.47 45.08 -11.94
N ALA A 234 9.04 43.84 -11.72
CA ALA A 234 9.50 42.66 -12.44
C ALA A 234 8.39 41.62 -12.60
N ALA A 235 8.58 40.64 -13.48
CA ALA A 235 7.65 39.52 -13.63
C ALA A 235 8.33 38.15 -13.56
N VAL A 236 7.60 37.16 -13.08
CA VAL A 236 7.95 35.75 -13.17
C VAL A 236 6.99 35.07 -14.14
N MET A 237 7.52 34.36 -15.13
CA MET A 237 6.74 33.65 -16.13
C MET A 237 6.99 32.15 -16.06
N TYR A 238 5.95 31.35 -15.77
CA TYR A 238 6.01 29.89 -15.81
C TYR A 238 5.45 29.34 -17.12
N ILE A 239 6.33 28.73 -17.91
CA ILE A 239 6.09 28.40 -19.31
C ILE A 239 6.22 26.89 -19.53
N GLU A 240 5.24 26.36 -20.26
CA GLU A 240 5.17 24.96 -20.65
C GLU A 240 5.34 24.80 -22.18
N PRO A 241 5.78 23.62 -22.66
CA PRO A 241 5.86 23.30 -24.08
C PRO A 241 4.53 23.46 -24.84
N GLY A 242 4.61 23.66 -26.16
CA GLY A 242 3.46 23.80 -27.06
C GLY A 242 3.07 25.26 -27.34
N GLY A 243 2.87 25.57 -28.62
CA GLY A 243 2.52 26.90 -29.13
C GLY A 243 3.69 27.88 -29.22
N TYR A 244 3.54 28.92 -30.06
CA TYR A 244 4.56 29.95 -30.35
C TYR A 244 4.32 31.27 -29.63
N TYR A 245 3.47 31.28 -28.60
CA TYR A 245 3.02 32.50 -27.96
C TYR A 245 4.15 33.35 -27.35
N GLU A 246 5.28 32.73 -27.02
CA GLU A 246 6.43 33.35 -26.35
C GLU A 246 7.59 33.73 -27.31
N ALA A 247 7.49 33.41 -28.60
CA ALA A 247 8.66 33.46 -29.51
C ALA A 247 9.21 34.87 -29.76
N ASN A 248 8.35 35.88 -29.75
CA ASN A 248 8.65 37.27 -30.13
C ASN A 248 8.14 38.28 -29.09
N LEU A 249 8.35 37.98 -27.81
CA LEU A 249 7.99 38.91 -26.74
C LEU A 249 9.03 40.02 -26.61
N GLU A 250 8.56 41.20 -26.22
CA GLU A 250 9.39 42.34 -25.86
C GLU A 250 8.98 42.80 -24.46
N PHE A 251 9.96 43.04 -23.60
CA PHE A 251 9.75 43.51 -22.23
C PHE A 251 10.60 44.75 -22.00
N ASN A 252 10.01 45.77 -21.36
CA ASN A 252 10.74 46.97 -20.93
C ASN A 252 11.18 46.88 -19.47
N LYS A 253 10.72 45.86 -18.75
CA LYS A 253 11.03 45.59 -17.35
C LYS A 253 11.60 44.16 -17.18
N PRO A 254 12.35 43.89 -16.09
CA PRO A 254 13.00 42.60 -15.90
C PRO A 254 12.03 41.42 -15.77
N VAL A 255 12.40 40.26 -16.34
CA VAL A 255 11.60 39.03 -16.28
C VAL A 255 12.45 37.81 -15.90
N VAL A 256 11.93 36.96 -15.01
CA VAL A 256 12.45 35.61 -14.77
C VAL A 256 11.54 34.59 -15.45
N ALA A 257 12.04 33.91 -16.47
CA ALA A 257 11.29 32.89 -17.19
C ALA A 257 11.66 31.49 -16.68
N CYS A 258 10.70 30.77 -16.12
CA CYS A 258 10.82 29.37 -15.76
C CYS A 258 10.23 28.49 -16.88
N VAL A 259 11.09 27.80 -17.63
CA VAL A 259 10.66 26.90 -18.70
C VAL A 259 10.83 25.46 -18.24
N VAL A 260 9.73 24.71 -18.22
CA VAL A 260 9.72 23.31 -17.73
C VAL A 260 9.39 22.31 -18.84
N GLY A 261 9.47 21.02 -18.52
CA GLY A 261 8.92 19.98 -19.38
C GLY A 261 9.86 19.39 -20.43
N ARG A 262 11.19 19.53 -20.27
CA ARG A 262 12.18 18.86 -21.15
C ARG A 262 11.94 17.36 -21.31
N TRP A 263 11.51 16.68 -20.24
CA TRP A 263 11.20 15.25 -20.24
C TRP A 263 10.08 14.87 -21.22
N LYS A 264 9.18 15.81 -21.57
CA LYS A 264 8.10 15.57 -22.55
C LYS A 264 8.63 15.28 -23.95
N ALA A 265 9.86 15.70 -24.28
CA ALA A 265 10.50 15.36 -25.55
C ALA A 265 10.79 13.85 -25.72
N LYS A 266 10.77 13.08 -24.63
CA LYS A 266 11.01 11.61 -24.64
C LYS A 266 9.71 10.79 -24.72
N LEU A 267 8.55 11.43 -24.80
CA LEU A 267 7.25 10.75 -24.77
C LEU A 267 6.60 10.70 -26.16
N THR A 268 5.94 9.57 -26.43
CA THR A 268 5.14 9.34 -27.65
C THR A 268 3.65 9.62 -27.45
N ARG A 269 3.21 10.00 -26.23
CA ARG A 269 1.83 10.31 -25.86
C ARG A 269 1.75 11.58 -25.01
N ALA A 270 0.67 12.34 -25.16
CA ALA A 270 0.39 13.51 -24.33
C ALA A 270 0.19 13.11 -22.86
N VAL A 271 0.78 13.89 -21.95
CA VAL A 271 0.67 13.73 -20.50
C VAL A 271 0.35 15.07 -19.85
N GLY A 272 -0.67 15.12 -19.00
CA GLY A 272 -1.16 16.35 -18.36
C GLY A 272 -1.96 17.25 -19.31
N HIS A 273 -1.77 18.56 -19.18
CA HIS A 273 -2.50 19.60 -19.91
C HIS A 273 -2.60 19.34 -21.43
N ALA A 274 -3.81 19.44 -21.98
CA ALA A 274 -4.14 19.09 -23.37
C ALA A 274 -3.32 19.84 -24.44
N GLY A 275 -2.70 20.98 -24.09
CA GLY A 275 -1.86 21.78 -24.98
C GLY A 275 -0.40 21.36 -25.14
N ALA A 276 0.08 20.33 -24.42
CA ALA A 276 1.51 19.99 -24.35
C ALA A 276 1.97 18.95 -25.38
N ILE A 277 1.49 19.02 -26.63
CA ILE A 277 2.08 18.25 -27.74
C ILE A 277 3.16 19.13 -28.37
N ALA A 278 4.43 18.84 -28.08
CA ALA A 278 5.55 19.40 -28.82
C ALA A 278 5.72 18.62 -30.13
N GLY A 279 5.65 19.31 -31.27
CA GLY A 279 5.68 18.64 -32.58
C GLY A 279 6.26 19.47 -33.72
N SER A 280 6.59 20.75 -33.49
CA SER A 280 6.93 21.68 -34.57
C SER A 280 8.07 22.66 -34.25
N GLY A 281 8.83 22.44 -33.17
CA GLY A 281 9.92 23.35 -32.75
C GLY A 281 9.52 24.33 -31.63
N ASP A 282 8.50 23.98 -30.85
CA ASP A 282 7.90 24.71 -29.73
C ASP A 282 8.03 23.96 -28.39
N GLY A 283 9.01 23.06 -28.32
CA GLY A 283 9.37 22.33 -27.10
C GLY A 283 10.04 23.22 -26.04
N ALA A 284 10.27 22.66 -24.85
CA ALA A 284 10.90 23.36 -23.74
C ALA A 284 12.24 24.03 -24.15
N GLU A 285 13.14 23.28 -24.79
CA GLU A 285 14.46 23.79 -25.21
C GLU A 285 14.37 24.92 -26.23
N ALA A 286 13.36 24.92 -27.11
CA ALA A 286 13.16 26.00 -28.05
C ALA A 286 12.71 27.28 -27.33
N LYS A 287 11.77 27.15 -26.39
CA LYS A 287 11.30 28.26 -25.55
C LYS A 287 12.40 28.80 -24.64
N GLU A 288 13.24 27.95 -24.06
CA GLU A 288 14.44 28.35 -23.32
C GLU A 288 15.33 29.25 -24.17
N LYS A 289 15.62 28.87 -25.43
CA LYS A 289 16.40 29.69 -26.37
C LYS A 289 15.71 31.01 -26.73
N TRP A 290 14.39 31.02 -26.87
CA TRP A 290 13.65 32.26 -27.10
C TRP A 290 13.81 33.23 -25.94
N PHE A 291 13.62 32.76 -24.70
CA PHE A 291 13.81 33.60 -23.51
C PHE A 291 15.27 33.99 -23.29
N GLN A 292 16.25 33.14 -23.59
CA GLN A 292 17.67 33.51 -23.56
C GLN A 292 17.96 34.72 -24.46
N ARG A 293 17.42 34.70 -25.70
CA ARG A 293 17.54 35.83 -26.64
C ARG A 293 16.80 37.07 -26.13
N ILE A 294 15.55 36.93 -25.68
CA ILE A 294 14.71 38.05 -25.21
C ILE A 294 15.36 38.73 -24.00
N LEU A 295 15.87 37.93 -23.05
CA LEU A 295 16.44 38.39 -21.79
C LEU A 295 17.96 38.61 -21.86
N ARG A 296 18.56 38.46 -23.05
CA ARG A 296 19.99 38.73 -23.31
C ARG A 296 20.92 37.99 -22.35
N VAL A 297 20.66 36.71 -22.13
CA VAL A 297 21.48 35.80 -21.33
C VAL A 297 22.00 34.66 -22.21
N ASP A 298 23.20 34.15 -21.91
CA ASP A 298 23.91 33.12 -22.67
C ASP A 298 23.66 31.69 -22.16
N GLY A 299 22.86 31.54 -21.10
CA GLY A 299 22.59 30.24 -20.49
C GLY A 299 21.41 30.23 -19.53
N ILE A 300 21.33 29.18 -18.73
CA ILE A 300 20.28 28.93 -17.74
C ILE A 300 20.88 29.14 -16.36
N TYR A 301 20.14 29.84 -15.52
CA TYR A 301 20.50 30.08 -14.13
C TYR A 301 20.38 28.81 -13.29
N SER A 302 21.43 28.52 -12.52
CA SER A 302 21.36 27.67 -11.31
C SER A 302 22.07 28.38 -10.14
N PRO A 303 21.82 27.98 -8.89
CA PRO A 303 22.54 28.54 -7.73
C PRO A 303 24.07 28.43 -7.86
N GLU A 304 24.56 27.35 -8.47
CA GLU A 304 25.99 27.09 -8.68
C GLU A 304 26.57 27.87 -9.87
N ASN A 305 25.72 28.25 -10.82
CA ASN A 305 26.08 29.00 -12.02
C ASN A 305 25.05 30.12 -12.30
N PRO A 306 25.15 31.26 -11.59
CA PRO A 306 24.13 32.29 -11.59
C PRO A 306 24.20 33.20 -12.84
N ILE A 307 23.66 32.73 -13.95
CA ILE A 307 23.58 33.48 -15.22
C ILE A 307 22.37 34.41 -15.20
N VAL A 308 22.59 35.73 -15.18
CA VAL A 308 21.55 36.77 -15.16
C VAL A 308 21.96 38.00 -16.00
N SER A 309 20.99 38.80 -16.44
CA SER A 309 21.20 40.14 -17.01
C SER A 309 20.27 41.16 -16.35
N GLN A 310 20.41 42.45 -16.67
CA GLN A 310 19.42 43.47 -16.26
C GLN A 310 18.02 43.19 -16.82
N ALA A 311 17.93 42.56 -18.00
CA ALA A 311 16.66 42.22 -18.62
C ALA A 311 16.01 40.98 -18.00
N GLY A 312 16.77 40.08 -17.36
CA GLY A 312 16.18 38.89 -16.75
C GLY A 312 17.08 37.68 -16.56
N ALA A 313 16.44 36.54 -16.32
CA ALA A 313 17.07 35.23 -16.19
C ALA A 313 16.15 34.11 -16.72
N VAL A 314 16.74 32.99 -17.15
CA VAL A 314 16.02 31.77 -17.52
C VAL A 314 16.34 30.68 -16.52
N VAL A 315 15.32 30.05 -15.94
CA VAL A 315 15.46 28.91 -15.02
C VAL A 315 14.66 27.70 -15.52
N THR A 316 15.05 26.50 -15.11
CA THR A 316 14.31 25.26 -15.41
C THR A 316 13.69 24.61 -14.17
N ASN A 317 13.92 25.19 -12.99
CA ASN A 317 13.39 24.73 -11.72
C ASN A 317 12.77 25.93 -10.98
N ILE A 318 11.52 25.79 -10.56
CA ILE A 318 10.80 26.84 -9.83
C ILE A 318 11.49 27.21 -8.51
N ALA A 319 12.21 26.29 -7.87
CA ALA A 319 12.94 26.56 -6.64
C ALA A 319 14.09 27.56 -6.84
N HIS A 320 14.57 27.75 -8.07
CA HIS A 320 15.62 28.72 -8.38
C HIS A 320 15.07 30.13 -8.64
N ILE A 321 13.75 30.29 -8.79
CA ILE A 321 13.12 31.58 -9.10
C ILE A 321 13.47 32.67 -8.09
N PRO A 322 13.36 32.44 -6.75
CA PRO A 322 13.62 33.51 -5.80
C PRO A 322 15.05 34.03 -5.88
N ALA A 323 16.04 33.13 -5.95
CA ALA A 323 17.45 33.51 -6.05
C ALA A 323 17.78 34.20 -7.39
N ALA A 324 17.23 33.70 -8.51
CA ALA A 324 17.39 34.31 -9.82
C ALA A 324 16.78 35.72 -9.88
N LEU A 325 15.56 35.88 -9.35
CA LEU A 325 14.89 37.17 -9.28
C LEU A 325 15.67 38.15 -8.42
N THR A 326 16.10 37.75 -7.22
CA THR A 326 16.90 38.61 -6.35
C THR A 326 18.18 39.08 -7.04
N ALA A 327 18.87 38.20 -7.78
CA ALA A 327 20.05 38.56 -8.55
C ALA A 327 19.74 39.57 -9.67
N VAL A 328 18.66 39.36 -10.43
CA VAL A 328 18.20 40.29 -11.48
C VAL A 328 17.79 41.65 -10.90
N MET A 329 17.04 41.66 -9.80
CA MET A 329 16.56 42.88 -9.15
C MET A 329 17.72 43.72 -8.58
N LYS A 330 18.75 43.05 -8.02
CA LYS A 330 19.98 43.70 -7.59
C LYS A 330 20.71 44.42 -8.73
N LEU A 331 20.77 43.84 -9.94
CA LEU A 331 21.36 44.49 -11.12
C LEU A 331 20.58 45.73 -11.59
N ASN A 332 19.32 45.85 -11.19
CA ASN A 332 18.44 46.97 -11.48
C ASN A 332 18.32 47.95 -10.28
N GLY A 333 19.08 47.73 -9.20
CA GLY A 333 19.07 48.60 -8.02
C GLY A 333 17.76 48.54 -7.23
N ILE A 334 17.06 47.41 -7.25
CA ILE A 334 15.79 47.21 -6.54
C ILE A 334 16.00 46.25 -5.37
N GLU A 335 15.67 46.73 -4.17
CA GLU A 335 15.69 45.94 -2.94
C GLU A 335 14.41 45.09 -2.76
N PRO A 336 14.48 43.96 -2.02
CA PRO A 336 13.32 43.16 -1.63
C PRO A 336 12.20 43.99 -1.00
N ASP A 337 10.94 43.57 -1.23
CA ASP A 337 9.76 44.26 -0.70
C ASP A 337 9.65 44.14 0.83
N PHE A 338 10.16 43.04 1.40
CA PHE A 338 10.21 42.76 2.83
C PHE A 338 11.39 41.82 3.16
N ALA A 339 11.63 41.60 4.46
CA ALA A 339 12.67 40.67 4.92
C ALA A 339 12.34 39.22 4.45
N PRO A 340 13.32 38.47 3.92
CA PRO A 340 13.12 37.08 3.53
C PRO A 340 12.55 36.22 4.66
N GLU A 341 11.55 35.38 4.36
CA GLU A 341 10.90 34.51 5.34
C GLU A 341 11.16 33.03 5.02
N GLY A 342 12.02 32.40 5.84
CA GLY A 342 12.36 30.98 5.69
C GLY A 342 13.28 30.69 4.51
N ASP A 343 13.23 29.45 4.04
CA ASP A 343 13.99 28.94 2.90
C ASP A 343 13.23 27.75 2.28
N LEU A 344 13.67 27.32 1.10
CA LEU A 344 13.10 26.19 0.35
C LEU A 344 13.80 24.86 0.66
N THR A 345 14.55 24.75 1.78
CA THR A 345 15.21 23.50 2.16
C THR A 345 14.19 22.46 2.61
N LEU A 346 14.51 21.18 2.39
CA LEU A 346 13.68 20.08 2.88
C LEU A 346 13.71 20.04 4.41
N LYS A 347 12.53 20.08 5.02
CA LYS A 347 12.32 20.17 6.47
C LYS A 347 11.52 18.96 6.95
N PRO A 348 12.12 17.76 7.08
CA PRO A 348 11.37 16.57 7.45
C PRO A 348 10.93 16.65 8.92
N TRP A 349 9.64 16.48 9.17
CA TRP A 349 9.07 16.41 10.52
C TRP A 349 8.99 14.97 11.07
N PHE A 350 9.10 13.99 10.17
CA PHE A 350 9.00 12.58 10.48
C PHE A 350 10.17 11.83 9.86
N GLY A 351 10.68 10.85 10.58
CA GLY A 351 11.72 9.93 10.11
C GLY A 351 11.44 8.54 10.65
N ASP A 352 11.59 7.56 9.78
CA ASP A 352 11.55 6.15 10.15
C ASP A 352 12.58 5.42 9.29
N ASN A 353 13.72 5.09 9.90
CA ASN A 353 14.74 4.29 9.26
C ASN A 353 14.43 2.78 9.35
N GLN A 354 13.30 2.38 9.93
CA GLN A 354 12.88 1.00 10.18
C GLN A 354 13.91 0.19 11.00
N GLY A 355 14.73 0.89 11.80
CA GLY A 355 15.85 0.28 12.53
C GLY A 355 17.07 -0.05 11.67
N LEU A 356 17.11 0.42 10.41
CA LEU A 356 18.27 0.28 9.54
C LEU A 356 19.36 1.28 9.95
N PRO A 357 20.63 0.87 10.05
CA PRO A 357 21.74 1.79 10.24
C PRO A 357 22.00 2.54 8.93
N LEU A 358 21.55 3.79 8.86
CA LEU A 358 21.76 4.65 7.69
C LEU A 358 23.03 5.49 7.83
N PRO A 359 23.81 5.71 6.75
CA PRO A 359 24.87 6.71 6.71
C PRO A 359 24.34 8.12 7.03
N PRO A 360 25.11 9.01 7.68
CA PRO A 360 24.68 10.37 8.04
C PRO A 360 24.19 11.21 6.86
N GLU A 361 24.68 10.93 5.65
CA GLU A 361 24.27 11.63 4.43
C GLU A 361 22.87 11.23 3.95
N LEU A 362 22.37 10.07 4.40
CA LEU A 362 21.04 9.53 4.10
C LEU A 362 20.07 9.66 5.28
N ASP A 363 20.58 9.80 6.50
CA ASP A 363 19.80 10.02 7.72
C ASP A 363 19.53 11.52 7.91
N ILE A 364 18.59 12.03 7.12
CA ILE A 364 18.26 13.47 7.11
C ILE A 364 17.69 13.85 8.49
N PRO A 365 18.31 14.81 9.21
CA PRO A 365 17.89 15.17 10.55
C PRO A 365 16.48 15.75 10.53
N LEU A 366 15.66 15.28 11.47
CA LEU A 366 14.32 15.83 11.66
C LEU A 366 14.40 17.25 12.21
N VAL A 367 13.53 18.10 11.69
CA VAL A 367 13.38 19.47 12.18
C VAL A 367 12.10 19.57 13.02
N GLU A 368 12.11 20.52 13.95
CA GLU A 368 10.94 20.76 14.78
C GLU A 368 9.74 21.18 13.92
N PRO A 369 8.59 20.49 14.04
CA PRO A 369 7.40 20.89 13.29
C PRO A 369 6.90 22.27 13.71
N ILE A 370 6.32 23.02 12.77
CA ILE A 370 5.71 24.32 13.06
C ILE A 370 4.32 24.13 13.68
N GLN A 371 3.80 25.16 14.37
CA GLN A 371 2.41 25.13 14.84
C GLN A 371 1.40 25.29 13.68
N PRO A 372 0.23 24.62 13.71
CA PRO A 372 -0.29 23.75 14.77
C PRO A 372 0.15 22.28 14.66
N TYR A 373 0.97 21.94 13.66
CA TYR A 373 1.35 20.54 13.37
C TYR A 373 2.21 19.92 14.47
N LYS A 374 3.02 20.71 15.17
CA LYS A 374 3.78 20.26 16.34
C LYS A 374 2.89 19.55 17.37
N ASP A 375 1.79 20.20 17.76
CA ASP A 375 0.88 19.66 18.77
C ASP A 375 0.15 18.41 18.24
N GLN A 376 -0.23 18.41 16.96
CA GLN A 376 -0.86 17.26 16.30
C GLN A 376 0.08 16.04 16.23
N ILE A 377 1.36 16.27 15.95
CA ILE A 377 2.38 15.23 15.89
C ILE A 377 2.66 14.69 17.29
N ALA A 378 2.77 15.57 18.29
CA ALA A 378 2.94 15.16 19.69
C ALA A 378 1.77 14.28 20.15
N GLU A 379 0.53 14.62 19.80
CA GLU A 379 -0.64 13.79 20.11
C GLU A 379 -0.60 12.44 19.37
N LEU A 380 -0.27 12.44 18.07
CA LEU A 380 -0.10 11.22 17.28
C LEU A 380 1.01 10.31 17.81
N SER A 381 2.02 10.89 18.48
CA SER A 381 3.14 10.16 19.06
C SER A 381 2.75 9.39 20.32
N LYS A 382 1.65 9.76 21.00
CA LYS A 382 1.09 9.01 22.13
C LYS A 382 0.40 7.71 21.71
N GLN A 383 0.05 7.57 20.42
CA GLN A 383 -0.59 6.37 19.90
C GLN A 383 0.37 5.18 19.92
N VAL A 384 -0.04 4.10 20.56
CA VAL A 384 0.65 2.80 20.55
C VAL A 384 0.04 1.89 19.48
N GLY A 385 0.88 1.37 18.58
CA GLY A 385 0.45 0.52 17.47
C GLY A 385 -0.11 1.28 16.26
N ALA A 386 -0.19 0.55 15.15
CA ALA A 386 -0.73 1.02 13.88
C ALA A 386 -2.25 1.16 13.91
N THR A 387 -2.75 2.14 13.15
CA THR A 387 -4.15 2.20 12.72
C THR A 387 -4.18 2.10 11.21
N PHE A 388 -4.78 1.04 10.68
CA PHE A 388 -4.81 0.80 9.23
C PHE A 388 -6.12 1.29 8.62
N PRO A 389 -6.09 1.87 7.41
CA PRO A 389 -7.31 2.18 6.68
C PRO A 389 -8.04 0.88 6.30
N ARG A 390 -9.36 0.84 6.51
CA ARG A 390 -10.18 -0.33 6.18
C ARG A 390 -10.57 -0.37 4.70
N GLU A 391 -10.46 -1.54 4.07
CA GLU A 391 -10.75 -1.81 2.67
C GLU A 391 -11.41 -3.20 2.44
N SER A 392 -11.79 -3.50 1.20
CA SER A 392 -12.31 -4.82 0.82
C SER A 392 -11.15 -5.79 0.58
N MET A 393 -11.22 -6.99 1.17
CA MET A 393 -10.10 -7.94 1.25
C MET A 393 -10.30 -9.26 0.50
N LYS A 394 -11.34 -9.37 -0.36
CA LYS A 394 -11.65 -10.61 -1.11
C LYS A 394 -10.47 -11.08 -1.95
N ASP A 395 -9.82 -10.18 -2.68
CA ASP A 395 -8.65 -10.49 -3.50
C ASP A 395 -7.45 -9.60 -3.14
N ARG A 396 -7.42 -9.14 -1.88
CA ARG A 396 -6.38 -8.25 -1.36
C ARG A 396 -5.87 -8.73 -0.03
N SER A 397 -4.58 -8.56 0.20
CA SER A 397 -3.94 -8.91 1.45
C SER A 397 -2.72 -8.02 1.68
N GLY A 398 -2.59 -7.52 2.90
CA GLY A 398 -1.37 -6.96 3.45
C GLY A 398 -0.42 -8.03 4.00
N SER A 399 -0.91 -9.25 4.23
CA SER A 399 -0.12 -10.37 4.75
C SER A 399 0.59 -11.14 3.63
N SER A 400 -0.11 -11.55 2.57
CA SER A 400 0.48 -12.33 1.47
C SER A 400 0.18 -11.75 0.09
N ILE A 401 1.22 -11.59 -0.73
CA ILE A 401 1.14 -10.97 -2.06
C ILE A 401 1.83 -11.86 -3.08
N MET A 402 1.15 -12.13 -4.19
CA MET A 402 1.77 -12.84 -5.32
C MET A 402 2.55 -11.87 -6.19
N ASP A 403 3.83 -12.17 -6.44
CA ASP A 403 4.60 -11.41 -7.41
C ASP A 403 4.07 -11.69 -8.83
N PRO A 404 3.58 -10.69 -9.57
CA PRO A 404 2.97 -10.91 -10.88
C PRO A 404 3.98 -11.38 -11.93
N LYS A 405 5.27 -11.10 -11.76
CA LYS A 405 6.33 -11.50 -12.71
C LYS A 405 6.81 -12.92 -12.44
N THR A 406 7.13 -13.22 -11.17
CA THR A 406 7.72 -14.52 -10.82
C THR A 406 6.67 -15.57 -10.45
N GLN A 407 5.45 -15.15 -10.12
CA GLN A 407 4.38 -15.99 -9.59
C GLN A 407 4.76 -16.68 -8.27
N VAL A 408 5.75 -16.11 -7.57
CA VAL A 408 6.18 -16.54 -6.24
C VAL A 408 5.46 -15.67 -5.21
N THR A 409 4.83 -16.32 -4.23
CA THR A 409 4.16 -15.60 -3.14
C THR A 409 5.20 -15.01 -2.19
N LYS A 410 4.88 -13.84 -1.63
CA LYS A 410 5.60 -13.24 -0.51
C LYS A 410 4.66 -13.15 0.70
N VAL A 411 5.18 -13.41 1.89
CA VAL A 411 4.48 -13.20 3.17
C VAL A 411 5.23 -12.10 3.92
N SER A 412 4.55 -11.02 4.27
CA SER A 412 5.13 -9.84 4.94
C SER A 412 6.39 -9.32 4.24
N GLY A 413 6.41 -9.35 2.89
CA GLY A 413 7.53 -8.92 2.06
C GLY A 413 8.62 -9.97 1.79
N VAL A 414 8.61 -11.11 2.48
CA VAL A 414 9.60 -12.19 2.33
C VAL A 414 9.07 -13.26 1.37
N SER A 415 9.89 -13.70 0.41
CA SER A 415 9.53 -14.75 -0.54
C SER A 415 9.26 -16.09 0.16
N ILE A 416 8.29 -16.88 -0.32
CA ILE A 416 8.08 -18.25 0.20
C ILE A 416 9.32 -19.16 0.05
N LEU A 417 10.22 -18.81 -0.86
CA LEU A 417 11.50 -19.51 -1.05
C LEU A 417 12.50 -19.21 0.07
N ASP A 418 12.39 -18.02 0.68
CA ASP A 418 13.20 -17.63 1.82
C ASP A 418 12.59 -18.15 3.13
N THR A 419 11.26 -18.10 3.27
CA THR A 419 10.57 -18.67 4.45
C THR A 419 10.76 -20.18 4.59
N ALA A 420 11.02 -20.88 3.49
CA ALA A 420 11.42 -22.29 3.49
C ALA A 420 12.69 -22.56 4.33
N LYS A 421 13.59 -21.58 4.45
CA LYS A 421 14.82 -21.70 5.25
C LYS A 421 14.61 -21.33 6.72
N TYR A 422 13.43 -20.82 7.08
CA TYR A 422 13.15 -20.35 8.43
C TYR A 422 12.46 -21.43 9.28
N PRO A 423 12.75 -21.50 10.59
CA PRO A 423 11.99 -22.31 11.52
C PRO A 423 10.49 -21.97 11.48
N LEU A 424 9.64 -22.94 11.80
CA LEU A 424 8.19 -22.75 11.80
C LEU A 424 7.76 -21.59 12.72
N ALA A 425 8.41 -21.46 13.88
CA ALA A 425 8.20 -20.35 14.82
C ALA A 425 8.46 -18.97 14.18
N SER A 426 9.57 -18.83 13.43
CA SER A 426 9.88 -17.59 12.70
C SER A 426 8.85 -17.27 11.64
N ASN A 427 8.30 -18.29 10.97
CA ASN A 427 7.25 -18.09 9.96
C ASN A 427 5.93 -17.63 10.58
N TYR A 428 5.54 -18.12 11.77
CA TYR A 428 4.38 -17.57 12.51
C TYR A 428 4.56 -16.10 12.86
N MET A 429 5.73 -15.76 13.39
CA MET A 429 6.05 -14.39 13.75
C MET A 429 6.05 -13.52 12.49
N LEU A 430 6.71 -13.93 11.41
CA LEU A 430 6.67 -13.18 10.16
C LEU A 430 5.24 -12.92 9.65
N ALA A 431 4.33 -13.90 9.76
CA ALA A 431 2.95 -13.75 9.31
C ALA A 431 2.11 -12.79 10.18
N LEU A 432 2.38 -12.72 11.49
CA LEU A 432 1.58 -11.95 12.46
C LEU A 432 2.23 -10.61 12.88
N ILE A 433 3.55 -10.57 13.06
CA ILE A 433 4.32 -9.40 13.49
C ILE A 433 5.03 -8.68 12.33
N HIS A 434 5.03 -9.27 11.14
CA HIS A 434 5.68 -8.74 9.92
C HIS A 434 7.20 -8.58 10.05
N GLU A 435 7.85 -9.27 10.98
CA GLU A 435 9.30 -9.20 11.23
C GLU A 435 9.91 -10.60 11.31
N THR A 436 11.18 -10.69 10.94
CA THR A 436 11.98 -11.90 11.15
C THR A 436 12.40 -11.98 12.61
N SER A 437 12.42 -13.20 13.15
CA SER A 437 12.73 -13.47 14.55
C SER A 437 14.23 -13.66 14.79
N ASP A 438 14.68 -13.28 15.98
CA ASP A 438 16.02 -13.63 16.48
C ASP A 438 16.00 -14.86 17.42
N GLU A 439 17.13 -15.16 18.05
CA GLU A 439 17.26 -16.29 18.98
C GLU A 439 16.40 -16.14 20.24
N ASN A 440 16.21 -14.92 20.73
CA ASN A 440 15.42 -14.65 21.92
C ASN A 440 13.92 -14.81 21.63
N ASP A 441 13.45 -14.27 20.50
CA ASP A 441 12.09 -14.46 20.00
C ASP A 441 11.76 -15.94 19.83
N LEU A 442 12.69 -16.71 19.25
CA LEU A 442 12.55 -18.16 19.10
C LEU A 442 12.47 -18.86 20.46
N ALA A 443 13.29 -18.48 21.43
CA ALA A 443 13.26 -19.07 22.77
C ALA A 443 11.91 -18.82 23.48
N LEU A 444 11.39 -17.60 23.37
CA LEU A 444 10.09 -17.17 23.89
C LEU A 444 8.94 -17.95 23.23
N PHE A 445 8.87 -17.94 21.90
CA PHE A 445 7.81 -18.58 21.12
C PHE A 445 7.79 -20.09 21.34
N ASN A 446 8.95 -20.75 21.26
CA ASN A 446 9.05 -22.20 21.44
C ASN A 446 8.63 -22.63 22.85
N THR A 447 8.94 -21.84 23.87
CA THR A 447 8.50 -22.12 25.24
C THR A 447 6.97 -22.05 25.35
N ALA A 448 6.34 -21.02 24.77
CA ALA A 448 4.88 -20.87 24.80
C ALA A 448 4.16 -22.05 24.12
N ILE A 449 4.65 -22.52 22.97
CA ILE A 449 4.08 -23.69 22.31
C ILE A 449 4.31 -24.96 23.14
N ALA A 450 5.53 -25.17 23.62
CA ALA A 450 5.91 -26.40 24.31
C ALA A 450 5.14 -26.65 25.60
N THR A 451 4.72 -25.60 26.31
CA THR A 451 3.92 -25.74 27.54
C THR A 451 2.42 -25.94 27.29
N LYS A 452 1.97 -25.79 26.04
CA LYS A 452 0.57 -25.88 25.63
C LYS A 452 0.29 -27.04 24.66
N VAL A 453 1.30 -27.60 24.00
CA VAL A 453 1.12 -28.68 22.99
C VAL A 453 0.60 -29.99 23.60
N ASN A 454 0.87 -30.23 24.89
CA ASN A 454 0.33 -31.38 25.58
C ASN A 454 -1.10 -31.11 26.06
N LEU A 455 -2.08 -31.73 25.39
CA LEU A 455 -3.50 -31.58 25.65
C LEU A 455 -4.07 -32.59 26.67
N PHE A 456 -3.24 -33.19 27.52
CA PHE A 456 -3.71 -34.16 28.51
C PHE A 456 -4.77 -33.55 29.45
N GLY A 457 -5.96 -34.16 29.49
CA GLY A 457 -7.09 -33.68 30.28
C GLY A 457 -7.80 -32.44 29.71
N ASP A 458 -7.37 -31.95 28.54
CA ASP A 458 -8.02 -30.85 27.84
C ASP A 458 -9.23 -31.35 27.03
N PRO A 459 -10.41 -30.71 27.05
CA PRO A 459 -11.53 -31.15 26.22
C PRO A 459 -11.25 -31.07 24.71
N ALA A 460 -10.24 -30.30 24.27
CA ALA A 460 -9.83 -30.24 22.86
C ALA A 460 -9.35 -31.61 22.33
N ILE A 461 -8.59 -32.38 23.12
CA ILE A 461 -8.13 -33.71 22.68
C ILE A 461 -9.29 -34.72 22.63
N ALA A 462 -10.23 -34.63 23.57
CA ALA A 462 -11.43 -35.47 23.55
C ALA A 462 -12.31 -35.20 22.31
N ALA A 463 -12.45 -33.93 21.90
CA ALA A 463 -13.14 -33.56 20.67
C ALA A 463 -12.41 -34.07 19.42
N ALA A 464 -11.07 -33.96 19.39
CA ALA A 464 -10.24 -34.46 18.29
C ALA A 464 -10.33 -36.00 18.18
N ASP A 465 -10.19 -36.72 19.29
CA ASP A 465 -10.29 -38.18 19.32
C ASP A 465 -11.69 -38.67 18.91
N GLY A 466 -12.74 -37.97 19.36
CA GLY A 466 -14.11 -38.27 18.93
C GLY A 466 -14.30 -38.10 17.41
N ALA A 467 -13.77 -37.02 16.83
CA ALA A 467 -13.79 -36.80 15.39
C ALA A 467 -12.96 -37.86 14.63
N ARG A 468 -11.78 -38.21 15.14
CA ARG A 468 -10.88 -39.22 14.57
C ARG A 468 -11.50 -40.62 14.58
N ALA A 469 -12.09 -41.02 15.71
CA ALA A 469 -12.79 -42.31 15.85
C ALA A 469 -14.02 -42.43 14.93
N ALA A 470 -14.62 -41.30 14.54
CA ALA A 470 -15.68 -41.24 13.55
C ALA A 470 -15.19 -41.30 12.09
N GLY A 471 -13.89 -41.44 11.85
CA GLY A 471 -13.30 -41.55 10.50
C GLY A 471 -13.17 -40.20 9.77
N ASN A 472 -13.17 -39.08 10.50
CA ASN A 472 -13.01 -37.77 9.87
C ASN A 472 -11.56 -37.51 9.44
N ALA A 473 -11.41 -36.76 8.33
CA ALA A 473 -10.11 -36.32 7.85
C ALA A 473 -9.42 -35.33 8.82
N PRO A 474 -8.08 -35.20 8.76
CA PRO A 474 -7.28 -34.37 9.67
C PRO A 474 -7.78 -32.94 9.86
N ASN A 475 -8.19 -32.25 8.80
CA ASN A 475 -8.72 -30.89 8.89
C ASN A 475 -9.97 -30.79 9.79
N THR A 476 -10.85 -31.78 9.75
CA THR A 476 -12.07 -31.85 10.56
C THR A 476 -11.75 -32.21 12.00
N VAL A 477 -10.79 -33.12 12.22
CA VAL A 477 -10.27 -33.47 13.55
C VAL A 477 -9.68 -32.23 14.25
N LEU A 478 -8.83 -31.49 13.53
CA LEU A 478 -8.23 -30.26 14.03
C LEU A 478 -9.27 -29.15 14.21
N ALA A 479 -10.28 -29.06 13.33
CA ALA A 479 -11.36 -28.10 13.49
C ALA A 479 -12.15 -28.39 14.77
N ALA A 480 -12.45 -29.66 15.09
CA ALA A 480 -13.11 -30.05 16.32
C ALA A 480 -12.32 -29.57 17.56
N ALA A 481 -10.99 -29.78 17.57
CA ALA A 481 -10.14 -29.26 18.64
C ALA A 481 -10.21 -27.72 18.77
N CYS A 482 -10.10 -27.00 17.64
CA CYS A 482 -10.18 -25.53 17.64
C CYS A 482 -11.53 -24.98 18.14
N THR A 483 -12.63 -25.73 18.04
CA THR A 483 -13.92 -25.27 18.61
C THR A 483 -13.86 -25.12 20.13
N MET A 484 -12.99 -25.90 20.79
CA MET A 484 -12.81 -25.87 22.25
C MET A 484 -11.96 -24.68 22.71
N ASP A 485 -11.27 -23.97 21.81
CA ASP A 485 -10.38 -22.83 22.12
C ASP A 485 -11.04 -21.46 21.89
N GLY A 486 -12.29 -21.34 22.30
CA GLY A 486 -13.03 -20.08 22.25
C GLY A 486 -12.42 -18.97 23.13
N PRO A 487 -12.91 -17.72 22.97
CA PRO A 487 -12.30 -16.53 23.58
C PRO A 487 -12.15 -16.60 25.10
N ARG A 488 -13.06 -17.30 25.80
CA ARG A 488 -13.02 -17.43 27.27
C ARG A 488 -11.80 -18.18 27.80
N ARG A 489 -11.14 -19.00 26.99
CA ARG A 489 -9.93 -19.75 27.42
C ARG A 489 -8.66 -18.92 27.39
N VAL A 490 -8.68 -17.80 26.67
CA VAL A 490 -7.51 -16.94 26.44
C VAL A 490 -7.74 -15.50 26.91
N ASP A 491 -8.94 -15.16 27.37
CA ASP A 491 -9.33 -13.81 27.77
C ASP A 491 -8.45 -13.24 28.89
N GLY A 492 -8.01 -14.08 29.83
CA GLY A 492 -7.06 -13.68 30.88
C GLY A 492 -5.72 -13.22 30.30
N ALA A 493 -5.14 -13.99 29.38
CA ALA A 493 -3.89 -13.63 28.71
C ALA A 493 -4.06 -12.37 27.84
N ARG A 494 -5.16 -12.24 27.10
CA ARG A 494 -5.44 -11.04 26.29
C ARG A 494 -5.56 -9.78 27.14
N LYS A 495 -6.27 -9.87 28.28
CA LYS A 495 -6.38 -8.77 29.26
C LYS A 495 -5.03 -8.44 29.90
N ALA A 496 -4.24 -9.45 30.23
CA ALA A 496 -2.89 -9.22 30.75
C ALA A 496 -2.00 -8.52 29.71
N THR A 497 -2.11 -8.87 28.42
CA THR A 497 -1.40 -8.16 27.34
C THR A 497 -1.84 -6.70 27.25
N ASP A 498 -3.15 -6.41 27.31
CA ASP A 498 -3.67 -5.03 27.35
C ASP A 498 -3.08 -4.25 28.54
N VAL A 499 -3.05 -4.85 29.72
CA VAL A 499 -2.47 -4.24 30.93
C VAL A 499 -0.97 -3.95 30.75
N LEU A 500 -0.20 -4.88 30.20
CA LEU A 500 1.24 -4.68 29.96
C LEU A 500 1.48 -3.55 28.94
N ILE A 501 0.68 -3.49 27.87
CA ILE A 501 0.77 -2.41 26.87
C ILE A 501 0.44 -1.06 27.51
N GLU A 502 -0.57 -0.98 28.36
CA GLU A 502 -0.94 0.25 29.07
C GLU A 502 0.14 0.72 30.05
N LEU A 503 0.75 -0.21 30.78
CA LEU A 503 1.78 0.11 31.76
C LEU A 503 3.09 0.58 31.12
N PHE A 504 3.46 0.03 29.97
CA PHE A 504 4.76 0.27 29.33
C PHE A 504 4.69 1.18 28.09
N GLY A 505 3.51 1.47 27.55
CA GLY A 505 3.35 2.16 26.26
C GLY A 505 4.02 3.54 26.17
N HIS A 506 4.24 4.19 27.31
CA HIS A 506 4.91 5.51 27.41
C HIS A 506 6.11 5.50 28.36
N SER A 507 6.66 4.32 28.66
CA SER A 507 7.78 4.18 29.61
C SER A 507 9.16 4.46 28.99
N GLY A 508 9.25 4.58 27.66
CA GLY A 508 10.51 4.68 26.94
C GLY A 508 11.16 3.33 26.62
N LEU A 509 10.47 2.21 26.87
CA LEU A 509 10.91 0.87 26.47
C LEU A 509 10.85 0.73 24.95
N HIS A 510 11.98 0.50 24.29
CA HIS A 510 12.04 0.38 22.83
C HIS A 510 11.97 -1.06 22.32
N ALA A 511 12.52 -2.02 23.08
CA ALA A 511 12.53 -3.44 22.77
C ALA A 511 12.08 -4.25 24.00
N GLY A 512 11.31 -5.32 23.80
CA GLY A 512 10.74 -6.11 24.91
C GLY A 512 11.79 -6.86 25.75
N ASP A 513 12.98 -7.03 25.22
CA ASP A 513 14.13 -7.74 25.78
C ASP A 513 15.31 -6.81 26.10
N GLN A 514 15.06 -5.49 26.15
CA GLN A 514 16.05 -4.48 26.49
C GLN A 514 16.65 -4.75 27.87
N GLU A 515 17.94 -5.07 27.91
CA GLU A 515 18.66 -5.32 29.15
C GLU A 515 18.79 -4.04 30.00
N GLY A 516 18.66 -4.20 31.31
CA GLY A 516 18.85 -3.11 32.28
C GLY A 516 17.77 -2.03 32.27
N PHE A 517 16.63 -2.25 31.62
CA PHE A 517 15.51 -1.31 31.67
C PHE A 517 14.97 -1.15 33.10
N ASP A 518 14.92 0.09 33.59
CA ASP A 518 14.39 0.40 34.92
C ASP A 518 12.86 0.54 34.89
N PHE A 519 12.18 -0.49 35.38
CA PHE A 519 10.72 -0.52 35.53
C PHE A 519 10.24 -0.16 36.95
N SER A 520 11.09 0.42 37.81
CA SER A 520 10.73 0.78 39.20
C SER A 520 9.60 1.84 39.29
N ALA A 521 9.48 2.68 38.26
CA ALA A 521 8.42 3.68 38.14
C ALA A 521 7.06 3.08 37.71
N ILE A 522 7.03 1.84 37.23
CA ILE A 522 5.83 1.21 36.67
C ILE A 522 5.01 0.56 37.79
N LYS A 523 3.94 1.24 38.22
CA LYS A 523 3.07 0.79 39.31
C LYS A 523 1.69 0.43 38.78
N PRO A 524 1.27 -0.85 38.89
CA PRO A 524 -0.05 -1.27 38.42
C PRO A 524 -1.13 -0.83 39.41
N ALA A 525 -2.27 -0.37 38.89
CA ALA A 525 -3.46 -0.15 39.70
C ALA A 525 -3.96 -1.49 40.31
N PRO A 526 -4.73 -1.49 41.41
CA PRO A 526 -5.22 -2.73 42.03
C PRO A 526 -5.97 -3.66 41.05
N GLN A 527 -6.74 -3.09 40.11
CA GLN A 527 -7.47 -3.84 39.10
C GLN A 527 -6.54 -4.48 38.06
N GLN A 528 -5.47 -3.78 37.67
CA GLN A 528 -4.45 -4.30 36.76
C GLN A 528 -3.64 -5.41 37.45
N LEU A 529 -3.27 -5.21 38.72
CA LEU A 529 -2.55 -6.22 39.51
C LEU A 529 -3.37 -7.52 39.62
N ALA A 530 -4.68 -7.43 39.85
CA ALA A 530 -5.57 -8.59 39.92
C ALA A 530 -5.65 -9.42 38.62
N VAL A 531 -5.29 -8.84 37.47
CA VAL A 531 -5.19 -9.56 36.18
C VAL A 531 -3.85 -10.29 36.05
N LEU A 532 -2.77 -9.71 36.61
CA LEU A 532 -1.41 -10.21 36.44
C LEU A 532 -1.02 -11.30 37.46
N ILE A 533 -1.53 -11.22 38.69
CA ILE A 533 -1.13 -12.13 39.78
C ILE A 533 -2.30 -12.93 40.37
N GLY A 534 -1.99 -14.14 40.80
CA GLY A 534 -2.91 -15.04 41.50
C GLY A 534 -2.70 -15.04 43.02
N LYS A 535 -3.64 -15.66 43.75
CA LYS A 535 -3.52 -15.86 45.20
C LYS A 535 -2.47 -16.90 45.59
N LYS A 536 -2.14 -17.81 44.67
CA LYS A 536 -1.19 -18.92 44.85
C LYS A 536 -0.32 -19.03 43.60
N ALA A 537 0.82 -19.70 43.74
CA ALA A 537 1.66 -20.05 42.60
C ALA A 537 0.88 -20.88 41.57
N ASP A 538 1.08 -20.58 40.29
CA ASP A 538 0.44 -21.24 39.17
C ASP A 538 1.44 -22.21 38.50
N PRO A 539 1.18 -23.52 38.47
CA PRO A 539 2.08 -24.51 37.88
C PRO A 539 2.41 -24.24 36.40
N GLN A 540 1.48 -23.66 35.63
CA GLN A 540 1.73 -23.29 34.23
C GLN A 540 2.72 -22.12 34.14
N ALA A 541 2.57 -21.12 35.03
CA ALA A 541 3.50 -20.00 35.09
C ALA A 541 4.92 -20.47 35.46
N GLU A 542 5.05 -21.35 36.45
CA GLU A 542 6.32 -21.94 36.86
C GLU A 542 7.00 -22.72 35.73
N LEU A 543 6.23 -23.55 35.02
CA LEU A 543 6.73 -24.32 33.89
C LEU A 543 7.26 -23.41 32.76
N MET A 544 6.48 -22.38 32.38
CA MET A 544 6.91 -21.41 31.37
C MET A 544 8.15 -20.65 31.82
N MET A 545 8.16 -20.08 33.02
CA MET A 545 9.32 -19.33 33.53
C MET A 545 10.58 -20.19 33.66
N SER A 546 10.44 -21.46 34.04
CA SER A 546 11.57 -22.40 34.07
C SER A 546 12.08 -22.72 32.67
N GLY A 547 11.19 -22.88 31.69
CA GLY A 547 11.56 -23.10 30.29
C GLY A 547 12.31 -21.90 29.71
N LEU A 548 11.79 -20.69 29.94
CA LEU A 548 12.44 -19.43 29.54
C LEU A 548 13.85 -19.30 30.14
N LYS A 549 13.98 -19.56 31.45
CA LYS A 549 15.28 -19.54 32.12
C LYS A 549 16.25 -20.57 31.53
N ALA A 550 15.79 -21.78 31.25
CA ALA A 550 16.63 -22.83 30.67
C ALA A 550 17.14 -22.48 29.26
N ARG A 551 16.37 -21.67 28.51
CA ARG A 551 16.74 -21.18 27.18
C ARG A 551 17.53 -19.87 27.19
N GLY A 552 17.73 -19.25 28.36
CA GLY A 552 18.36 -17.94 28.46
C GLY A 552 17.52 -16.80 27.84
N ALA A 553 16.20 -16.98 27.75
CA ALA A 553 15.30 -15.98 27.18
C ALA A 553 15.25 -14.72 28.07
N LYS A 554 15.26 -13.55 27.43
CA LYS A 554 15.24 -12.21 28.04
C LYS A 554 13.89 -11.58 27.79
N SER A 555 13.30 -11.00 28.82
CA SER A 555 12.01 -10.32 28.74
C SER A 555 11.83 -9.37 29.93
N VAL A 556 11.75 -8.08 29.63
CA VAL A 556 11.45 -7.03 30.62
C VAL A 556 10.11 -7.31 31.29
N PHE A 557 9.12 -7.80 30.53
CA PHE A 557 7.79 -8.10 31.06
C PHE A 557 7.78 -9.29 32.01
N VAL A 558 8.54 -10.35 31.72
CA VAL A 558 8.67 -11.50 32.63
C VAL A 558 9.42 -11.09 33.90
N ASP A 559 10.49 -10.30 33.77
CA ASP A 559 11.23 -9.78 34.92
C ASP A 559 10.37 -8.88 35.80
N TYR A 560 9.56 -8.02 35.18
CA TYR A 560 8.55 -7.22 35.88
C TYR A 560 7.57 -8.09 36.66
N LEU A 561 6.99 -9.12 36.02
CA LEU A 561 6.06 -10.03 36.69
C LEU A 561 6.66 -10.75 37.90
N ARG A 562 7.95 -11.12 37.84
CA ARG A 562 8.66 -11.72 38.98
C ARG A 562 8.69 -10.81 40.21
N THR A 563 8.70 -9.48 40.01
CA THR A 563 8.67 -8.53 41.12
C THR A 563 7.30 -8.41 41.78
N LEU A 564 6.24 -8.83 41.11
CA LEU A 564 4.85 -8.74 41.60
C LEU A 564 4.42 -9.94 42.44
N GLY A 565 5.23 -11.00 42.54
CA GLY A 565 4.96 -12.17 43.38
C GLY A 565 4.52 -13.41 42.59
N ASN A 566 3.23 -13.78 42.66
CA ASN A 566 2.69 -15.01 42.07
C ASN A 566 2.01 -14.73 40.71
N PRO A 567 2.74 -14.62 39.58
CA PRO A 567 2.11 -14.39 38.29
C PRO A 567 1.24 -15.58 37.87
N THR A 568 0.14 -15.29 37.20
CA THR A 568 -0.71 -16.33 36.59
C THR A 568 -0.07 -16.87 35.30
N GLY A 569 -0.44 -18.07 34.87
CA GLY A 569 0.00 -18.62 33.59
C GLY A 569 -0.39 -17.72 32.42
N ASP A 570 -1.58 -17.13 32.48
CA ASP A 570 -2.06 -16.15 31.51
C ASP A 570 -1.18 -14.89 31.45
N ALA A 571 -0.74 -14.37 32.61
CA ALA A 571 0.15 -13.22 32.66
C ALA A 571 1.54 -13.53 32.08
N VAL A 572 2.09 -14.71 32.35
CA VAL A 572 3.38 -15.13 31.77
C VAL A 572 3.27 -15.33 30.26
N LEU A 573 2.18 -15.93 29.76
CA LEU A 573 1.93 -16.05 28.33
C LEU A 573 1.77 -14.68 27.67
N ALA A 574 1.07 -13.75 28.34
CA ALA A 574 0.96 -12.36 27.91
C ALA A 574 2.34 -11.69 27.84
N ALA A 575 3.16 -11.80 28.87
CA ALA A 575 4.52 -11.25 28.90
C ALA A 575 5.40 -11.80 27.78
N ILE A 576 5.34 -13.11 27.50
CA ILE A 576 6.02 -13.73 26.36
C ILE A 576 5.56 -13.07 25.05
N SER A 577 4.25 -13.01 24.81
CA SER A 577 3.70 -12.45 23.57
C SER A 577 4.00 -10.96 23.40
N THR A 578 3.92 -10.17 24.48
CA THR A 578 4.22 -8.74 24.47
C THR A 578 5.69 -8.51 24.20
N THR A 579 6.59 -9.36 24.73
CA THR A 579 8.04 -9.27 24.44
C THR A 579 8.30 -9.41 22.94
N ILE A 580 7.77 -10.48 22.33
CA ILE A 580 7.95 -10.79 20.91
C ILE A 580 7.44 -9.66 20.01
N CYS A 581 6.30 -9.03 20.35
CA CYS A 581 5.66 -8.07 19.47
C CYS A 581 5.96 -6.60 19.81
N TRP A 582 6.70 -6.30 20.89
CA TRP A 582 6.88 -4.95 21.42
C TRP A 582 7.49 -4.00 20.40
N SER A 583 8.61 -4.38 19.79
CA SER A 583 9.34 -3.55 18.83
C SER A 583 8.48 -3.21 17.62
N ALA A 584 7.75 -4.20 17.08
CA ALA A 584 6.81 -4.01 15.97
C ALA A 584 5.62 -3.13 16.38
N LEU A 585 5.14 -3.23 17.62
CA LEU A 585 4.04 -2.43 18.15
C LEU A 585 4.42 -0.95 18.32
N ILE A 586 5.57 -0.68 18.96
CA ILE A 586 6.07 0.69 19.19
C ILE A 586 6.45 1.38 17.88
N ARG A 587 7.02 0.63 16.92
CA ARG A 587 7.28 1.13 15.56
C ARG A 587 6.03 1.23 14.67
N LYS A 588 4.83 0.99 15.24
CA LYS A 588 3.54 1.08 14.52
C LYS A 588 3.50 0.21 13.25
N LYS A 589 4.12 -0.98 13.29
CA LYS A 589 4.07 -1.99 12.23
C LYS A 589 2.88 -2.93 12.39
N ILE A 590 2.48 -3.20 13.63
CA ILE A 590 1.27 -3.95 13.99
C ILE A 590 0.33 -3.08 14.82
N SER A 591 -0.95 -3.47 14.86
CA SER A 591 -1.93 -2.81 15.72
C SER A 591 -1.87 -3.33 17.17
N ARG A 592 -2.44 -2.56 18.09
CA ARG A 592 -2.70 -3.04 19.46
C ARG A 592 -3.57 -4.30 19.49
N THR A 593 -4.52 -4.43 18.56
CA THR A 593 -5.37 -5.63 18.40
C THR A 593 -4.55 -6.88 18.07
N THR A 594 -3.55 -6.74 17.20
CA THR A 594 -2.64 -7.82 16.80
C THR A 594 -1.85 -8.31 18.02
N ALA A 595 -1.23 -7.38 18.75
CA ALA A 595 -0.49 -7.68 19.99
C ALA A 595 -1.38 -8.37 21.02
N ARG A 596 -2.58 -7.81 21.28
CA ARG A 596 -3.59 -8.37 22.19
C ARG A 596 -3.99 -9.80 21.82
N ASN A 597 -4.04 -10.13 20.54
CA ASN A 597 -4.50 -11.44 20.06
C ASN A 597 -3.38 -12.48 19.93
N LEU A 598 -2.12 -12.09 20.02
CA LEU A 598 -0.98 -12.99 19.87
C LEU A 598 -1.00 -14.21 20.85
N PRO A 599 -1.36 -14.06 22.14
CA PRO A 599 -1.57 -15.22 23.03
C PRO A 599 -2.60 -16.23 22.51
N TRP A 600 -3.64 -15.76 21.82
CA TRP A 600 -4.69 -16.64 21.28
C TRP A 600 -4.15 -17.47 20.10
N TYR A 601 -3.37 -16.84 19.22
CA TYR A 601 -2.69 -17.55 18.14
C TYR A 601 -1.71 -18.60 18.67
N LEU A 602 -0.88 -18.25 19.66
CA LEU A 602 0.04 -19.20 20.30
C LEU A 602 -0.69 -20.42 20.87
N HIS A 603 -1.80 -20.20 21.58
CA HIS A 603 -2.62 -21.29 22.12
C HIS A 603 -3.21 -22.16 21.00
N LEU A 604 -3.77 -21.56 19.94
CA LEU A 604 -4.34 -22.30 18.81
C LEU A 604 -3.28 -23.08 18.01
N PHE A 605 -2.09 -22.53 17.81
CA PHE A 605 -0.99 -23.25 17.14
C PHE A 605 -0.55 -24.48 17.93
N ALA A 606 -0.44 -24.34 19.27
CA ALA A 606 -0.13 -25.47 20.14
C ALA A 606 -1.23 -26.53 20.12
N THR A 607 -2.51 -26.12 20.13
CA THR A 607 -3.65 -27.05 20.00
C THR A 607 -3.66 -27.77 18.66
N ILE A 608 -3.42 -27.08 17.55
CA ILE A 608 -3.39 -27.72 16.22
C ILE A 608 -2.28 -28.77 16.14
N ILE A 609 -1.08 -28.46 16.67
CA ILE A 609 0.02 -29.45 16.71
C ILE A 609 -0.33 -30.61 17.64
N GLY A 610 -0.80 -30.32 18.85
CA GLY A 610 -1.13 -31.33 19.86
C GLY A 610 -2.26 -32.26 19.39
N ALA A 611 -3.37 -31.70 18.92
CA ALA A 611 -4.56 -32.44 18.52
C ALA A 611 -4.39 -33.28 17.25
N SER A 612 -3.30 -33.07 16.49
CA SER A 612 -2.94 -33.95 15.38
C SER A 612 -2.60 -35.36 15.85
N VAL A 613 -2.19 -35.51 17.11
CA VAL A 613 -1.81 -36.77 17.75
C VAL A 613 -3.02 -37.39 18.46
N ASP A 614 -3.03 -38.72 18.56
CA ASP A 614 -4.00 -39.48 19.35
C ASP A 614 -3.86 -39.21 20.86
N GLY A 615 -4.98 -39.08 21.56
CA GLY A 615 -5.02 -38.81 23.00
C GLY A 615 -4.22 -39.78 23.87
N ALA A 616 -4.01 -41.04 23.44
CA ALA A 616 -3.19 -42.00 24.18
C ALA A 616 -1.70 -41.62 24.22
N LYS A 617 -1.26 -40.66 23.42
CA LYS A 617 0.11 -40.10 23.42
C LYS A 617 0.26 -38.85 24.27
N HIS A 618 -0.81 -38.41 24.93
CA HIS A 618 -0.82 -37.34 25.91
C HIS A 618 -0.87 -37.95 27.32
N THR A 619 0.13 -37.68 28.15
CA THR A 619 0.12 -38.05 29.58
C THR A 619 0.21 -36.80 30.44
N ALA A 620 0.03 -36.94 31.76
CA ALA A 620 0.12 -35.81 32.69
C ALA A 620 1.45 -35.04 32.60
N ASP A 621 2.52 -35.71 32.17
CA ASP A 621 3.89 -35.23 32.19
C ASP A 621 4.65 -35.37 30.86
N SER A 622 4.07 -35.98 29.83
CA SER A 622 4.71 -36.20 28.53
C SER A 622 3.79 -36.02 27.33
N PHE A 623 4.38 -35.66 26.19
CA PHE A 623 3.73 -35.62 24.88
C PHE A 623 4.55 -36.47 23.91
N CYS A 624 3.90 -37.44 23.27
CA CYS A 624 4.56 -38.44 22.41
C CYS A 624 5.74 -39.16 23.11
N GLY A 625 5.67 -39.36 24.42
CA GLY A 625 6.73 -39.98 25.22
C GLY A 625 7.89 -39.05 25.58
N VAL A 626 7.87 -37.77 25.20
CA VAL A 626 8.86 -36.77 25.59
C VAL A 626 8.35 -35.95 26.78
N PRO A 627 9.11 -35.81 27.88
CA PRO A 627 8.67 -35.04 29.04
C PRO A 627 8.38 -33.57 28.71
N VAL A 628 7.27 -33.02 29.19
CA VAL A 628 6.86 -31.62 28.94
C VAL A 628 7.93 -30.62 29.40
N LYS A 629 8.64 -30.91 30.50
CA LYS A 629 9.77 -30.09 30.97
C LYS A 629 10.94 -30.08 29.98
N GLU A 630 11.19 -31.19 29.28
CA GLU A 630 12.21 -31.25 28.23
C GLU A 630 11.75 -30.42 27.02
N LEU A 631 10.48 -30.57 26.61
CA LEU A 631 9.91 -29.77 25.53
C LEU A 631 10.07 -28.27 25.81
N ALA A 632 9.64 -27.82 26.99
CA ALA A 632 9.68 -26.42 27.39
C ALA A 632 11.10 -25.84 27.40
N SER A 633 12.12 -26.64 27.74
CA SER A 633 13.49 -26.16 27.91
C SER A 633 14.35 -26.23 26.64
N LYS A 634 14.06 -27.13 25.70
CA LYS A 634 14.99 -27.42 24.57
C LYS A 634 14.33 -27.48 23.20
N TRP A 635 13.12 -28.02 23.10
CA TRP A 635 12.54 -28.34 21.79
C TRP A 635 12.01 -27.12 21.05
N THR A 636 12.20 -27.08 19.74
CA THR A 636 11.64 -26.06 18.86
C THR A 636 10.24 -26.43 18.39
N THR A 637 9.48 -25.44 17.94
CA THR A 637 8.15 -25.63 17.35
C THR A 637 8.21 -26.56 16.13
N THR A 638 9.26 -26.44 15.31
CA THR A 638 9.48 -27.33 14.16
C THR A 638 9.70 -28.78 14.61
N GLU A 639 10.50 -29.01 15.65
CA GLU A 639 10.74 -30.37 16.19
C GLU A 639 9.48 -30.95 16.84
N MET A 640 8.66 -30.14 17.50
CA MET A 640 7.39 -30.60 18.08
C MET A 640 6.37 -30.97 16.99
N ALA A 641 6.29 -30.19 15.90
CA ALA A 641 5.48 -30.54 14.74
C ALA A 641 5.98 -31.82 14.05
N TYR A 642 7.30 -32.00 13.95
CA TYR A 642 7.91 -33.23 13.44
C TYR A 642 7.56 -34.43 14.34
N LEU A 643 7.71 -34.29 15.66
CA LEU A 643 7.39 -35.33 16.64
C LEU A 643 5.91 -35.71 16.57
N ALA A 644 5.01 -34.74 16.47
CA ALA A 644 3.58 -34.97 16.34
C ALA A 644 3.25 -35.77 15.08
N LEU A 645 3.90 -35.45 13.95
CA LEU A 645 3.64 -36.10 12.67
C LEU A 645 4.26 -37.49 12.55
N LEU A 646 5.50 -37.64 13.02
CA LEU A 646 6.34 -38.81 12.76
C LEU A 646 6.58 -39.67 13.98
N GLY A 647 6.16 -39.25 15.18
CA GLY A 647 6.26 -40.03 16.42
C GLY A 647 7.70 -40.38 16.84
N GLU A 648 8.71 -39.68 16.31
CA GLU A 648 10.12 -39.88 16.62
C GLU A 648 10.84 -38.53 16.78
N LYS A 649 11.98 -38.55 17.47
CA LYS A 649 12.85 -37.37 17.60
C LYS A 649 13.56 -37.11 16.26
N PRO A 650 13.48 -35.87 15.71
CA PRO A 650 14.16 -35.56 14.46
C PRO A 650 15.68 -35.56 14.62
N THR A 651 16.36 -35.94 13.54
CA THR A 651 17.79 -35.69 13.34
C THR A 651 17.97 -34.41 12.50
N PRO A 652 19.12 -33.71 12.56
CA PRO A 652 19.33 -32.48 11.80
C PRO A 652 19.12 -32.63 10.28
N ASP A 653 19.48 -33.77 9.71
CA ASP A 653 19.31 -34.12 8.30
C ASP A 653 17.85 -34.34 7.90
N LYS A 654 16.97 -34.77 8.82
CA LYS A 654 15.52 -34.91 8.56
C LYS A 654 14.74 -33.64 8.89
N LEU A 655 15.22 -32.86 9.87
CA LEU A 655 14.53 -31.65 10.33
C LEU A 655 14.56 -30.55 9.27
N PHE A 656 15.68 -30.37 8.57
CA PHE A 656 15.80 -29.33 7.57
C PHE A 656 14.85 -29.53 6.36
N PRO A 657 14.79 -30.71 5.70
CA PRO A 657 13.78 -30.96 4.66
C PRO A 657 12.34 -30.78 5.13
N PHE A 658 12.02 -31.18 6.36
CA PHE A 658 10.70 -30.96 6.95
C PHE A 658 10.41 -29.46 7.14
N GLN A 659 11.38 -28.68 7.60
CA GLN A 659 11.25 -27.23 7.69
C GLN A 659 11.03 -26.56 6.33
N VAL A 660 11.82 -26.96 5.33
CA VAL A 660 11.67 -26.50 3.93
C VAL A 660 10.27 -26.79 3.43
N LEU A 661 9.79 -28.03 3.62
CA LEU A 661 8.43 -28.45 3.27
C LEU A 661 7.40 -27.49 3.87
N LEU A 662 7.41 -27.29 5.19
CA LEU A 662 6.44 -26.44 5.88
C LEU A 662 6.51 -24.97 5.43
N GLY A 663 7.71 -24.42 5.25
CA GLY A 663 7.91 -23.03 4.87
C GLY A 663 7.46 -22.69 3.45
N LEU A 664 7.45 -23.67 2.53
CA LEU A 664 6.97 -23.51 1.16
C LEU A 664 5.44 -23.42 1.05
N ILE A 665 4.73 -24.10 1.95
CA ILE A 665 3.27 -24.24 1.89
C ILE A 665 2.54 -23.24 2.79
N ILE A 666 3.25 -22.31 3.43
CA ILE A 666 2.64 -21.32 4.34
C ILE A 666 1.58 -20.48 3.63
N SER A 667 1.80 -20.11 2.37
CA SER A 667 0.84 -19.39 1.54
C SER A 667 1.08 -19.68 0.07
N ASN A 668 -0.01 -19.69 -0.71
CA ASN A 668 0.03 -19.63 -2.17
C ASN A 668 -0.82 -18.44 -2.67
N GLY A 669 -0.86 -17.37 -1.88
CA GLY A 669 -1.58 -16.14 -2.16
C GLY A 669 -2.99 -16.08 -1.56
N VAL A 670 -3.52 -14.86 -1.54
CA VAL A 670 -4.81 -14.50 -0.94
C VAL A 670 -6.02 -15.18 -1.61
N GLY A 671 -5.94 -15.48 -2.92
CA GLY A 671 -7.04 -16.11 -3.66
C GLY A 671 -7.27 -17.58 -3.32
N THR A 672 -6.43 -18.20 -2.49
CA THR A 672 -6.60 -19.61 -2.11
C THR A 672 -7.85 -19.82 -1.28
N ILE A 673 -8.56 -20.93 -1.49
CA ILE A 673 -9.82 -21.18 -0.77
C ILE A 673 -9.63 -21.26 0.75
N SER A 674 -8.46 -21.71 1.23
CA SER A 674 -8.09 -21.69 2.65
C SER A 674 -8.01 -20.27 3.23
N ALA A 675 -7.46 -19.31 2.47
CA ALA A 675 -7.39 -17.92 2.88
C ALA A 675 -8.78 -17.25 2.80
N GLN A 676 -9.55 -17.56 1.76
CA GLN A 676 -10.94 -17.09 1.62
C GLN A 676 -11.85 -17.60 2.73
N GLY A 677 -11.71 -18.87 3.12
CA GLY A 677 -12.46 -19.46 4.24
C GLY A 677 -12.16 -18.75 5.57
N ALA A 678 -10.88 -18.49 5.83
CA ALA A 678 -10.45 -17.73 7.00
C ALA A 678 -11.01 -16.29 7.02
N LYS A 679 -10.89 -15.54 5.91
CA LYS A 679 -11.45 -14.18 5.79
C LYS A 679 -12.97 -14.14 5.82
N GLY A 680 -13.62 -15.14 5.24
CA GLY A 680 -15.08 -15.29 5.28
C GLY A 680 -15.57 -15.45 6.71
N ALA A 681 -14.90 -16.27 7.51
CA ALA A 681 -15.23 -16.46 8.92
C ALA A 681 -15.03 -15.17 9.76
N VAL A 682 -13.98 -14.39 9.50
CA VAL A 682 -13.79 -13.06 10.11
C VAL A 682 -14.88 -12.08 9.65
N SER A 683 -15.21 -12.06 8.35
CA SER A 683 -16.28 -11.22 7.79
C SER A 683 -17.63 -11.52 8.41
N ALA A 684 -17.89 -12.79 8.74
CA ALA A 684 -19.13 -13.19 9.39
C ALA A 684 -19.27 -12.64 10.82
N ASP A 685 -18.19 -12.22 11.49
CA ASP A 685 -18.24 -11.54 12.80
C ASP A 685 -18.22 -10.01 12.70
N GLY A 686 -17.98 -9.45 11.51
CA GLY A 686 -17.81 -8.01 11.29
C GLY A 686 -16.42 -7.51 11.70
N PRO A 687 -15.42 -7.48 10.81
CA PRO A 687 -14.07 -7.01 11.12
C PRO A 687 -14.04 -5.56 11.60
N GLU A 688 -15.05 -4.75 11.26
CA GLU A 688 -15.24 -3.39 11.75
C GLU A 688 -15.42 -3.29 13.27
N SER A 689 -15.76 -4.41 13.93
CA SER A 689 -15.82 -4.59 15.38
C SER A 689 -14.87 -5.73 15.81
N PRO A 690 -13.54 -5.50 15.82
CA PRO A 690 -12.53 -6.54 16.04
C PRO A 690 -12.72 -7.38 17.29
N GLU A 691 -13.33 -6.82 18.34
CA GLU A 691 -13.62 -7.50 19.60
C GLU A 691 -14.62 -8.65 19.48
N ARG A 692 -15.45 -8.65 18.42
CA ARG A 692 -16.44 -9.71 18.14
C ARG A 692 -15.85 -10.88 17.37
N VAL A 693 -14.74 -10.65 16.67
CA VAL A 693 -14.13 -11.66 15.82
C VAL A 693 -13.55 -12.79 16.67
N GLN A 694 -13.99 -14.01 16.37
CA GLN A 694 -13.50 -15.22 17.00
C GLN A 694 -12.36 -15.84 16.17
N ILE A 695 -11.12 -15.72 16.63
CA ILE A 695 -9.94 -16.21 15.89
C ILE A 695 -9.99 -17.73 15.73
N ASN A 696 -10.43 -18.46 16.75
CA ASN A 696 -10.61 -19.91 16.65
C ASN A 696 -11.62 -20.29 15.56
N LYS A 697 -12.73 -19.54 15.44
CA LYS A 697 -13.71 -19.69 14.35
C LYS A 697 -13.08 -19.37 12.98
N ALA A 698 -12.23 -18.36 12.91
CA ALA A 698 -11.51 -18.03 11.68
C ALA A 698 -10.50 -19.11 11.27
N MET A 699 -9.80 -19.72 12.22
CA MET A 699 -8.95 -20.89 11.98
C MET A 699 -9.78 -22.09 11.50
N ILE A 700 -10.99 -22.30 12.07
CA ILE A 700 -11.94 -23.31 11.57
C ILE A 700 -12.38 -22.99 10.13
N GLY A 701 -12.58 -21.71 9.78
CA GLY A 701 -12.82 -21.26 8.42
C GLY A 701 -11.72 -21.71 7.46
N PHE A 702 -10.45 -21.59 7.86
CA PHE A 702 -9.32 -22.17 7.13
C PHE A 702 -9.44 -23.69 7.01
N LEU A 703 -9.57 -24.41 8.13
CA LEU A 703 -9.58 -25.88 8.18
C LEU A 703 -10.71 -26.49 7.34
N THR A 704 -11.92 -25.92 7.43
CA THR A 704 -13.10 -26.37 6.67
C THR A 704 -13.00 -26.10 5.17
N HIS A 705 -12.11 -25.19 4.75
CA HIS A 705 -11.82 -24.90 3.33
C HIS A 705 -10.52 -25.56 2.86
N THR A 706 -10.08 -26.61 3.54
CA THR A 706 -9.03 -27.52 3.07
C THR A 706 -9.61 -28.93 2.94
N GLY A 707 -9.01 -29.77 2.10
CA GLY A 707 -9.47 -31.13 1.86
C GLY A 707 -8.80 -31.74 0.62
N PHE A 708 -9.40 -32.79 0.08
CA PHE A 708 -8.91 -33.47 -1.12
C PHE A 708 -8.65 -32.51 -2.29
N ALA A 709 -9.57 -31.59 -2.55
CA ALA A 709 -9.45 -30.62 -3.65
C ALA A 709 -8.45 -29.48 -3.38
N HIS A 710 -8.09 -29.21 -2.12
CA HIS A 710 -7.18 -28.13 -1.72
C HIS A 710 -6.36 -28.54 -0.50
N GLY A 711 -5.14 -28.99 -0.77
CA GLY A 711 -4.25 -29.63 0.21
C GLY A 711 -4.04 -31.12 -0.04
N GLY A 712 -4.93 -31.78 -0.78
CA GLY A 712 -4.86 -33.21 -1.09
C GLY A 712 -3.91 -33.61 -2.23
N ASN A 713 -3.52 -32.69 -3.12
CA ASN A 713 -2.62 -33.01 -4.26
C ASN A 713 -1.28 -33.65 -3.84
N GLY A 714 -0.78 -33.31 -2.65
CA GLY A 714 0.43 -33.92 -2.12
C GLY A 714 0.28 -35.43 -1.91
N PHE A 715 -0.91 -35.89 -1.53
CA PHE A 715 -1.21 -37.31 -1.42
C PHE A 715 -1.30 -37.99 -2.78
N GLU A 716 -1.96 -37.38 -3.78
CA GLU A 716 -1.99 -37.93 -5.14
C GLU A 716 -0.57 -38.13 -5.70
N GLY A 717 0.32 -37.19 -5.41
CA GLY A 717 1.75 -37.30 -5.74
C GLY A 717 2.45 -38.43 -4.99
N ILE A 718 2.14 -38.64 -3.70
CA ILE A 718 2.67 -39.75 -2.90
C ILE A 718 2.18 -41.09 -3.44
N GLN A 719 0.87 -41.24 -3.68
CA GLN A 719 0.30 -42.46 -4.23
C GLN A 719 0.92 -42.79 -5.58
N PHE A 720 1.06 -41.79 -6.46
CA PHE A 720 1.73 -41.95 -7.74
C PHE A 720 3.17 -42.49 -7.57
N LEU A 721 3.94 -41.93 -6.63
CA LEU A 721 5.29 -42.42 -6.34
C LEU A 721 5.28 -43.83 -5.75
N ILE A 722 4.33 -44.17 -4.86
CA ILE A 722 4.19 -45.54 -4.33
C ILE A 722 3.90 -46.53 -5.46
N GLU A 723 3.04 -46.18 -6.43
CA GLU A 723 2.77 -47.03 -7.60
C GLU A 723 4.03 -47.31 -8.43
N GLN A 724 4.95 -46.33 -8.52
CA GLN A 724 6.20 -46.49 -9.27
C GLN A 724 7.29 -47.23 -8.48
N PHE A 725 7.37 -47.02 -7.16
CA PHE A 725 8.50 -47.49 -6.33
C PHE A 725 8.16 -48.63 -5.37
N GLY A 726 6.89 -48.90 -5.10
CA GLY A 726 6.45 -49.87 -4.08
C GLY A 726 6.94 -51.30 -4.36
N GLY A 727 7.04 -51.67 -5.64
CA GLY A 727 7.58 -52.95 -6.09
C GLY A 727 9.12 -53.01 -6.20
N THR A 728 9.82 -51.94 -5.81
CA THR A 728 11.29 -51.88 -5.87
C THR A 728 11.94 -52.20 -4.52
N ASP A 729 13.25 -52.44 -4.53
CA ASP A 729 14.07 -52.65 -3.32
C ASP A 729 14.58 -51.33 -2.69
N LEU A 730 14.00 -50.19 -3.07
CA LEU A 730 14.39 -48.88 -2.52
C LEU A 730 14.19 -48.86 -0.99
N LYS A 731 15.29 -48.75 -0.24
CA LYS A 731 15.26 -48.69 1.23
C LYS A 731 15.26 -47.25 1.76
N ASP A 732 16.09 -46.41 1.16
CA ASP A 732 16.25 -45.01 1.51
C ASP A 732 16.19 -44.15 0.25
N ALA A 733 15.24 -43.21 0.21
CA ALA A 733 15.09 -42.28 -0.90
C ALA A 733 16.15 -41.16 -0.90
N GLY A 734 16.97 -41.06 0.14
CA GLY A 734 18.15 -40.21 0.22
C GLY A 734 19.47 -40.88 -0.17
N ASP A 735 19.46 -42.15 -0.60
CA ASP A 735 20.68 -42.84 -1.02
C ASP A 735 21.05 -42.47 -2.48
N PRO A 736 22.19 -41.79 -2.74
CA PRO A 736 22.64 -41.51 -4.11
C PRO A 736 23.00 -42.78 -4.90
N ASN A 737 23.23 -43.91 -4.23
CA ASN A 737 23.59 -45.19 -4.83
C ASN A 737 22.43 -46.21 -4.78
N HIS A 738 21.20 -45.71 -4.86
CA HIS A 738 19.96 -46.51 -4.80
C HIS A 738 19.83 -47.61 -5.86
N GLY A 739 20.68 -47.63 -6.91
CA GLY A 739 20.76 -48.74 -7.88
C GLY A 739 19.60 -48.86 -8.87
N LEU A 740 18.71 -47.86 -8.95
CA LEU A 740 17.55 -47.84 -9.85
C LEU A 740 17.87 -47.04 -11.13
N ASP A 741 17.43 -47.54 -12.29
CA ASP A 741 17.46 -46.77 -13.54
C ASP A 741 16.19 -45.91 -13.67
N LEU A 742 16.25 -44.70 -13.11
CA LEU A 742 15.12 -43.75 -13.12
C LEU A 742 14.72 -43.33 -14.54
N LYS A 743 15.67 -43.32 -15.49
CA LYS A 743 15.40 -42.99 -16.89
C LYS A 743 14.58 -44.09 -17.56
N ALA A 744 14.95 -45.36 -17.34
CA ALA A 744 14.19 -46.50 -17.83
C ALA A 744 12.79 -46.54 -17.22
N MET A 745 12.66 -46.28 -15.91
CA MET A 745 11.35 -46.18 -15.23
C MET A 745 10.48 -45.08 -15.84
N GLY A 746 11.02 -43.87 -16.00
CA GLY A 746 10.30 -42.74 -16.60
C GLY A 746 9.88 -43.00 -18.05
N THR A 747 10.74 -43.64 -18.85
CA THR A 747 10.45 -44.02 -20.24
C THR A 747 9.31 -45.03 -20.31
N LYS A 748 9.37 -46.09 -19.49
CA LYS A 748 8.31 -47.10 -19.40
C LYS A 748 6.95 -46.47 -19.05
N PHE A 749 6.92 -45.54 -18.10
CA PHE A 749 5.69 -44.83 -17.75
C PHE A 749 5.20 -43.94 -18.90
N ALA A 750 6.10 -43.18 -19.53
CA ALA A 750 5.75 -42.27 -20.63
C ALA A 750 5.13 -43.02 -21.82
N GLU A 751 5.69 -44.17 -22.21
CA GLU A 751 5.14 -45.02 -23.27
C GLU A 751 3.74 -45.54 -22.93
N ALA A 752 3.56 -46.07 -21.71
CA ALA A 752 2.27 -46.56 -21.24
C ALA A 752 1.21 -45.44 -21.20
N PHE A 753 1.56 -44.27 -20.67
CA PHE A 753 0.69 -43.10 -20.63
C PHE A 753 0.37 -42.57 -22.04
N GLY A 754 1.34 -42.61 -22.96
CA GLY A 754 1.14 -42.27 -24.36
C GLY A 754 0.12 -43.17 -25.06
N ALA A 755 0.20 -44.48 -24.80
CA ALA A 755 -0.77 -45.45 -25.31
C ALA A 755 -2.17 -45.21 -24.72
N GLU A 756 -2.28 -44.99 -23.40
CA GLU A 756 -3.54 -44.65 -22.72
C GLU A 756 -4.17 -43.38 -23.31
N LYS A 757 -3.37 -42.32 -23.46
CA LYS A 757 -3.79 -41.04 -24.03
C LYS A 757 -4.33 -41.19 -25.46
N LYS A 758 -3.69 -42.03 -26.29
CA LYS A 758 -4.14 -42.30 -27.65
C LYS A 758 -5.46 -43.08 -27.66
N ALA A 759 -5.59 -44.09 -26.79
CA ALA A 759 -6.81 -44.88 -26.66
C ALA A 759 -8.01 -44.04 -26.21
N ARG A 760 -7.87 -43.25 -25.14
CA ARG A 760 -8.95 -42.38 -24.61
C ARG A 760 -9.40 -41.32 -25.61
N LYS A 761 -8.45 -40.67 -26.31
CA LYS A 761 -8.78 -39.73 -27.40
C LYS A 761 -9.59 -40.39 -28.52
N GLY A 762 -9.35 -41.67 -28.80
CA GLY A 762 -10.11 -42.42 -29.80
C GLY A 762 -11.58 -42.63 -29.46
N VAL A 763 -11.94 -42.61 -28.16
CA VAL A 763 -13.32 -42.79 -27.66
C VAL A 763 -13.95 -41.51 -27.11
N GLY A 764 -13.28 -40.36 -27.26
CA GLY A 764 -13.79 -39.06 -26.80
C GLY A 764 -13.73 -38.84 -25.29
N GLU A 765 -13.01 -39.67 -24.54
CA GLU A 765 -12.84 -39.51 -23.09
C GLU A 765 -11.70 -38.56 -22.74
N GLY A 766 -11.84 -37.86 -21.61
CA GLY A 766 -10.80 -37.03 -21.03
C GLY A 766 -9.57 -37.86 -20.62
N VAL A 767 -8.38 -37.33 -20.88
CA VAL A 767 -7.11 -37.94 -20.46
C VAL A 767 -6.81 -37.51 -19.04
N ARG A 768 -6.47 -38.46 -18.16
CA ARG A 768 -6.09 -38.15 -16.78
C ARG A 768 -4.79 -37.33 -16.73
N ASN A 769 -4.69 -36.46 -15.73
CA ASN A 769 -3.45 -35.73 -15.47
C ASN A 769 -2.44 -36.64 -14.74
N ILE A 770 -1.16 -36.33 -14.90
CA ILE A 770 -0.09 -36.94 -14.10
C ILE A 770 0.07 -36.04 -12.87
N PRO A 771 -0.10 -36.56 -11.63
CA PRO A 771 0.07 -35.77 -10.41
C PRO A 771 1.43 -35.07 -10.38
N GLY A 772 1.45 -33.79 -10.01
CA GLY A 772 2.69 -33.05 -9.84
C GLY A 772 3.43 -32.63 -11.13
N VAL A 773 2.88 -32.94 -12.32
CA VAL A 773 3.50 -32.63 -13.61
C VAL A 773 2.70 -31.56 -14.37
N ASN A 774 3.44 -30.60 -14.96
CA ASN A 774 2.96 -29.44 -15.71
C ASN A 774 2.34 -28.33 -14.82
N HIS A 775 2.21 -27.11 -15.38
CA HIS A 775 1.65 -25.96 -14.67
C HIS A 775 0.85 -25.04 -15.62
N PRO A 776 -0.31 -24.50 -15.20
CA PRO A 776 -1.15 -23.67 -16.09
C PRO A 776 -0.50 -22.34 -16.50
N VAL A 777 0.45 -21.85 -15.70
CA VAL A 777 1.14 -20.57 -15.89
C VAL A 777 2.50 -20.71 -16.58
N PHE A 778 3.30 -21.73 -16.23
CA PHE A 778 4.65 -21.91 -16.76
C PHE A 778 4.61 -22.78 -18.01
N LYS A 779 4.23 -22.18 -19.14
CA LYS A 779 4.03 -22.89 -20.43
C LYS A 779 4.59 -22.10 -21.61
N GLY A 780 4.74 -22.79 -22.75
CA GLY A 780 5.12 -22.17 -24.03
C GLY A 780 6.62 -22.09 -24.29
N GLN A 781 7.45 -22.66 -23.42
CA GLN A 781 8.87 -22.85 -23.65
C GLN A 781 9.16 -24.29 -24.12
N VAL A 782 10.33 -24.50 -24.73
CA VAL A 782 10.83 -25.86 -25.05
C VAL A 782 11.03 -26.69 -23.78
N VAL A 783 11.54 -26.04 -22.73
CA VAL A 783 11.64 -26.59 -21.38
C VAL A 783 10.92 -25.65 -20.42
N ASN A 784 9.78 -26.07 -19.92
CA ASN A 784 9.07 -25.30 -18.90
C ASN A 784 9.70 -25.56 -17.53
N LYS A 785 9.85 -24.52 -16.71
CA LYS A 785 10.40 -24.63 -15.35
C LYS A 785 9.50 -23.89 -14.36
N ASP A 786 9.27 -24.51 -13.21
CA ASP A 786 8.71 -23.83 -12.04
C ASP A 786 9.87 -23.20 -11.25
N PRO A 787 9.90 -21.86 -11.05
CA PRO A 787 10.98 -21.20 -10.33
C PRO A 787 11.22 -21.76 -8.93
N ARG A 788 10.17 -22.30 -8.28
CA ARG A 788 10.25 -22.84 -6.93
C ARG A 788 10.98 -24.19 -6.92
N GLU A 789 10.68 -25.05 -7.88
CA GLU A 789 11.36 -26.33 -8.04
C GLU A 789 12.86 -26.14 -8.35
N VAL A 790 13.18 -25.22 -9.27
CA VAL A 790 14.58 -24.92 -9.64
C VAL A 790 15.38 -24.44 -8.44
N TYR A 791 14.80 -23.55 -7.63
CA TYR A 791 15.43 -23.05 -6.42
C TYR A 791 15.69 -24.17 -5.40
N LEU A 792 14.70 -25.05 -5.18
CA LEU A 792 14.83 -26.14 -4.21
C LEU A 792 15.82 -27.20 -4.67
N SER A 793 15.82 -27.54 -5.96
CA SER A 793 16.80 -28.43 -6.57
C SER A 793 18.23 -27.92 -6.33
N ALA A 794 18.46 -26.61 -6.53
CA ALA A 794 19.75 -25.98 -6.25
C ALA A 794 20.11 -26.03 -4.75
N LEU A 795 19.16 -25.72 -3.87
CA LEU A 795 19.36 -25.73 -2.41
C LEU A 795 19.76 -27.11 -1.87
N PHE A 796 19.05 -28.18 -2.26
CA PHE A 796 19.37 -29.53 -1.82
C PHE A 796 20.68 -30.04 -2.43
N LYS A 797 20.97 -29.68 -3.69
CA LYS A 797 22.23 -30.01 -4.34
C LYS A 797 23.43 -29.36 -3.65
N GLU A 798 23.33 -28.10 -3.24
CA GLU A 798 24.37 -27.39 -2.48
C GLU A 798 24.67 -28.09 -1.14
N ARG A 799 23.65 -28.67 -0.52
CA ARG A 799 23.76 -29.43 0.73
C ARG A 799 24.20 -30.88 0.55
N GLY A 800 24.38 -31.34 -0.70
CA GLY A 800 24.71 -32.74 -1.00
C GLY A 800 23.57 -33.71 -0.68
N GLU A 801 22.33 -33.23 -0.58
CA GLU A 801 21.15 -34.05 -0.30
C GLU A 801 20.50 -34.51 -1.61
N THR A 802 20.23 -35.81 -1.72
CA THR A 802 19.51 -36.40 -2.87
C THR A 802 18.08 -36.78 -2.50
N ASN A 803 17.21 -36.87 -3.51
CA ASN A 803 15.86 -37.39 -3.35
C ASN A 803 15.43 -38.14 -4.60
N VAL A 804 15.47 -39.47 -4.53
CA VAL A 804 15.17 -40.39 -5.63
C VAL A 804 13.81 -40.11 -6.27
N PHE A 805 12.81 -39.70 -5.47
CA PHE A 805 11.48 -39.38 -5.98
C PHE A 805 11.45 -38.09 -6.82
N HIS A 806 12.20 -37.07 -6.39
CA HIS A 806 12.32 -35.81 -7.15
C HIS A 806 13.14 -36.02 -8.42
N ASP A 807 14.21 -36.81 -8.35
CA ASP A 807 15.02 -37.19 -9.51
C ASP A 807 14.19 -37.98 -10.54
N PHE A 808 13.27 -38.82 -10.08
CA PHE A 808 12.33 -39.52 -10.95
C PHE A 808 11.37 -38.59 -11.67
N TYR A 809 10.80 -37.60 -11.01
CA TYR A 809 9.96 -36.60 -11.68
C TYR A 809 10.73 -35.87 -12.79
N SER A 810 11.99 -35.53 -12.54
CA SER A 810 12.88 -34.92 -13.54
C SER A 810 13.11 -35.84 -14.74
N ALA A 811 13.36 -37.13 -14.50
CA ALA A 811 13.50 -38.13 -15.55
C ALA A 811 12.19 -38.35 -16.33
N LEU A 812 11.04 -38.33 -15.64
CA LEU A 812 9.73 -38.54 -16.23
C LEU A 812 9.33 -37.43 -17.19
N VAL A 813 9.49 -36.15 -16.81
CA VAL A 813 9.13 -35.03 -17.69
C VAL A 813 9.99 -34.99 -18.95
N GLN A 814 11.25 -35.41 -18.86
CA GLN A 814 12.13 -35.57 -20.01
C GLN A 814 11.68 -36.75 -20.89
N ALA A 815 11.35 -37.89 -20.29
CA ALA A 815 10.88 -39.07 -21.02
C ALA A 815 9.56 -38.81 -21.78
N LEU A 816 8.63 -38.03 -21.22
CA LEU A 816 7.40 -37.63 -21.90
C LEU A 816 7.66 -36.81 -23.18
N PHE A 817 8.71 -36.00 -23.18
CA PHE A 817 9.14 -35.24 -24.36
C PHE A 817 9.88 -36.14 -25.35
N ASP A 818 10.86 -36.92 -24.89
CA ASP A 818 11.68 -37.79 -25.74
C ASP A 818 10.84 -38.85 -26.48
N THR A 819 9.76 -39.32 -25.86
CA THR A 819 8.79 -40.29 -26.44
C THR A 819 7.72 -39.63 -27.31
N GLY A 820 7.72 -38.29 -27.44
CA GLY A 820 6.75 -37.54 -28.25
C GLY A 820 5.34 -37.45 -27.67
N VAL A 821 5.15 -37.81 -26.39
CA VAL A 821 3.85 -37.71 -25.70
C VAL A 821 3.46 -36.25 -25.44
N THR A 822 4.46 -35.38 -25.25
CA THR A 822 4.34 -33.94 -25.08
C THR A 822 5.21 -33.20 -26.09
N ALA A 823 4.79 -31.98 -26.50
CA ALA A 823 5.53 -31.17 -27.48
C ALA A 823 6.73 -30.41 -26.88
N ASN A 824 6.81 -30.37 -25.55
CA ASN A 824 7.82 -29.72 -24.76
C ASN A 824 8.03 -30.49 -23.46
N VAL A 825 9.17 -30.25 -22.81
CA VAL A 825 9.43 -30.77 -21.47
C VAL A 825 8.53 -30.00 -20.49
N PHE A 826 7.61 -30.73 -19.86
CA PHE A 826 6.74 -30.18 -18.84
C PHE A 826 7.55 -29.82 -17.58
N CYS A 827 7.11 -28.82 -16.83
CA CYS A 827 7.73 -28.53 -15.55
C CYS A 827 7.30 -29.55 -14.49
N VAL A 828 8.19 -29.86 -13.56
CA VAL A 828 7.82 -30.45 -12.26
C VAL A 828 7.27 -29.31 -11.41
N ASN A 829 6.02 -29.43 -10.95
CA ASN A 829 5.39 -28.38 -10.17
C ASN A 829 5.73 -28.51 -8.68
N ILE A 830 5.34 -27.52 -7.89
CA ILE A 830 5.64 -27.50 -6.45
C ILE A 830 4.99 -28.68 -5.68
N ASP A 831 3.83 -29.16 -6.10
CA ASP A 831 3.13 -30.27 -5.45
C ASP A 831 3.93 -31.58 -5.57
N ALA A 832 4.58 -31.82 -6.71
CA ALA A 832 5.51 -32.95 -6.87
C ALA A 832 6.70 -32.87 -5.91
N VAL A 833 7.28 -31.67 -5.75
CA VAL A 833 8.43 -31.46 -4.85
C VAL A 833 8.02 -31.69 -3.40
N ILE A 834 6.85 -31.17 -3.00
CA ILE A 834 6.27 -31.38 -1.67
C ILE A 834 6.04 -32.88 -1.42
N ALA A 835 5.41 -33.59 -2.37
CA ALA A 835 5.15 -35.02 -2.28
C ALA A 835 6.46 -35.83 -2.17
N ALA A 836 7.46 -35.51 -2.98
CA ALA A 836 8.76 -36.18 -2.97
C ALA A 836 9.52 -35.95 -1.65
N LEU A 837 9.55 -34.73 -1.13
CA LEU A 837 10.21 -34.40 0.14
C LEU A 837 9.54 -35.10 1.32
N LEU A 838 8.21 -35.08 1.35
CA LEU A 838 7.47 -35.72 2.41
C LEU A 838 7.58 -37.26 2.34
N LEU A 839 7.47 -37.85 1.15
CA LEU A 839 7.61 -39.29 1.01
C LEU A 839 9.01 -39.75 1.39
N LYS A 840 10.06 -38.99 1.08
CA LYS A 840 11.42 -39.29 1.56
C LYS A 840 11.48 -39.45 3.08
N LEU A 841 10.79 -38.60 3.84
CA LEU A 841 10.72 -38.69 5.30
C LEU A 841 9.90 -39.90 5.78
N LEU A 842 8.80 -40.21 5.09
CA LEU A 842 7.86 -41.26 5.48
C LEU A 842 8.27 -42.67 4.99
N TRP A 843 9.10 -42.75 3.94
CA TRP A 843 9.42 -43.98 3.21
C TRP A 843 9.95 -45.11 4.10
N PRO A 844 10.90 -44.89 5.03
CA PRO A 844 11.38 -45.96 5.90
C PRO A 844 10.28 -46.57 6.77
N ARG A 845 9.33 -45.75 7.23
CA ARG A 845 8.20 -46.20 8.05
C ARG A 845 7.15 -46.96 7.25
N TYR A 846 6.88 -46.51 6.03
CA TYR A 846 6.05 -47.26 5.08
C TYR A 846 6.66 -48.63 4.77
N ARG A 847 7.96 -48.68 4.43
CA ARG A 847 8.65 -49.94 4.06
C ARG A 847 8.79 -50.93 5.21
N SER A 848 8.87 -50.46 6.44
CA SER A 848 8.87 -51.31 7.64
C SER A 848 7.47 -51.78 8.07
N GLY A 849 6.41 -51.30 7.41
CA GLY A 849 5.02 -51.58 7.78
C GLY A 849 4.53 -50.80 9.02
N ALA A 850 5.34 -49.87 9.54
CA ALA A 850 4.94 -49.03 10.65
C ALA A 850 3.85 -48.02 10.27
N PHE A 851 3.79 -47.63 8.98
CA PHE A 851 2.78 -46.74 8.41
C PHE A 851 2.01 -47.48 7.31
N SER A 852 0.68 -47.44 7.38
CA SER A 852 -0.21 -47.83 6.28
C SER A 852 -0.30 -46.72 5.21
N GLU A 853 -0.89 -47.00 4.06
CA GLU A 853 -1.16 -45.97 3.04
C GLU A 853 -2.08 -44.86 3.56
N GLU A 854 -3.09 -45.22 4.35
CA GLU A 854 -3.98 -44.27 5.05
C GLU A 854 -3.20 -43.38 6.04
N ALA A 855 -2.20 -43.94 6.74
CA ALA A 855 -1.33 -43.16 7.62
C ALA A 855 -0.44 -42.18 6.83
N LEU A 856 0.01 -42.55 5.62
CA LEU A 856 0.74 -41.64 4.73
C LEU A 856 -0.14 -40.49 4.25
N GLU A 857 -1.38 -40.77 3.87
CA GLU A 857 -2.38 -39.77 3.50
C GLU A 857 -2.61 -38.77 4.63
N THR A 858 -2.88 -39.30 5.83
CA THR A 858 -3.11 -38.52 7.05
C THR A 858 -1.92 -37.64 7.36
N ALA A 859 -0.69 -38.17 7.28
CA ALA A 859 0.52 -37.40 7.51
C ALA A 859 0.72 -36.30 6.45
N ALA A 860 0.48 -36.60 5.18
CA ALA A 860 0.60 -35.61 4.11
C ALA A 860 -0.36 -34.45 4.26
N PHE A 861 -1.61 -34.75 4.56
CA PHE A 861 -2.58 -33.72 4.76
C PHE A 861 -2.30 -32.92 6.04
N THR A 862 -1.89 -33.57 7.13
CA THR A 862 -1.52 -32.88 8.38
C THR A 862 -0.32 -31.94 8.20
N ALA A 863 0.73 -32.36 7.47
CA ALA A 863 1.86 -31.49 7.14
C ALA A 863 1.42 -30.26 6.34
N PHE A 864 0.50 -30.43 5.39
CA PHE A 864 -0.10 -29.32 4.66
C PHE A 864 -0.78 -28.32 5.60
N LEU A 865 -1.56 -28.81 6.57
CA LEU A 865 -2.27 -27.97 7.53
C LEU A 865 -1.30 -27.22 8.47
N PHE A 866 -0.22 -27.84 8.90
CA PHE A 866 0.80 -27.19 9.75
C PHE A 866 1.45 -25.99 9.09
N GLY A 867 1.82 -26.10 7.81
CA GLY A 867 2.36 -24.96 7.10
C GLY A 867 1.26 -23.93 6.79
N ARG A 868 0.11 -24.37 6.27
CA ARG A 868 -0.96 -23.45 5.81
C ARG A 868 -1.58 -22.63 6.94
N MET A 869 -1.61 -23.14 8.17
CA MET A 869 -2.12 -22.37 9.31
C MET A 869 -1.33 -21.07 9.55
N VAL A 870 -0.04 -21.02 9.17
CA VAL A 870 0.80 -19.82 9.29
C VAL A 870 0.25 -18.68 8.42
N GLY A 871 0.12 -18.90 7.11
CA GLY A 871 -0.37 -17.87 6.20
C GLY A 871 -1.82 -17.51 6.48
N CYS A 872 -2.67 -18.50 6.81
CA CYS A 872 -4.04 -18.23 7.20
C CYS A 872 -4.14 -17.37 8.47
N ALA A 873 -3.28 -17.57 9.47
CA ALA A 873 -3.25 -16.68 10.65
C ALA A 873 -2.91 -15.23 10.28
N GLY A 874 -1.95 -15.03 9.36
CA GLY A 874 -1.66 -13.71 8.82
C GLY A 874 -2.84 -13.08 8.07
N GLU A 875 -3.57 -13.87 7.26
CA GLU A 875 -4.77 -13.40 6.56
C GLU A 875 -5.94 -13.06 7.51
N ILE A 876 -6.07 -13.79 8.63
CA ILE A 876 -7.07 -13.53 9.67
C ILE A 876 -6.76 -12.20 10.35
N ASP A 877 -5.52 -12.02 10.81
CA ASP A 877 -5.10 -10.80 11.49
C ASP A 877 -5.20 -9.57 10.58
N ASP A 878 -4.72 -9.68 9.35
CA ASP A 878 -4.80 -8.62 8.36
C ASP A 878 -6.26 -8.23 8.04
N HIS A 879 -7.17 -9.20 7.95
CA HIS A 879 -8.59 -8.90 7.74
C HIS A 879 -9.29 -8.33 8.98
N ILE A 880 -8.90 -8.71 10.19
CA ILE A 880 -9.38 -8.07 11.42
C ILE A 880 -9.02 -6.57 11.42
N ASN A 881 -7.78 -6.27 11.04
CA ASN A 881 -7.21 -4.93 11.09
C ASN A 881 -7.63 -4.03 9.92
N ARG A 882 -7.66 -4.56 8.70
CA ARG A 882 -7.88 -3.80 7.46
C ARG A 882 -9.21 -4.13 6.78
N GLY A 883 -9.89 -5.20 7.18
CA GLY A 883 -11.08 -5.67 6.51
C GLY A 883 -12.30 -4.79 6.71
N ARG A 884 -13.14 -4.78 5.67
CA ARG A 884 -14.58 -4.55 5.74
C ARG A 884 -15.31 -5.87 5.52
N ASN A 885 -16.59 -5.91 5.83
CA ASN A 885 -17.46 -7.04 5.49
C ASN A 885 -17.26 -7.48 4.03
N MET A 886 -16.85 -8.73 3.84
CA MET A 886 -16.66 -9.33 2.53
C MET A 886 -17.98 -9.95 2.05
N ASP A 887 -18.48 -9.49 0.90
CA ASP A 887 -19.58 -10.20 0.23
C ASP A 887 -19.02 -11.39 -0.55
N THR A 888 -19.21 -12.58 0.02
CA THR A 888 -18.81 -13.85 -0.59
C THR A 888 -19.85 -14.41 -1.55
N ARG A 889 -21.04 -13.78 -1.67
CA ARG A 889 -22.07 -14.24 -2.60
C ARG A 889 -21.60 -14.05 -4.04
N THR A 890 -21.82 -15.06 -4.87
CA THR A 890 -21.70 -14.94 -6.32
C THR A 890 -22.84 -14.03 -6.82
N PRO A 891 -22.56 -12.97 -7.59
CA PRO A 891 -23.60 -12.14 -8.16
C PRO A 891 -24.61 -12.98 -8.93
N ALA A 892 -25.90 -12.69 -8.79
CA ALA A 892 -26.95 -13.45 -9.49
C ALA A 892 -26.73 -13.48 -11.01
N SER A 893 -26.10 -12.43 -11.58
CA SER A 893 -25.72 -12.37 -12.99
C SER A 893 -24.65 -13.39 -13.43
N GLN A 894 -23.91 -13.98 -12.48
CA GLN A 894 -22.93 -15.04 -12.72
C GLN A 894 -23.48 -16.44 -12.39
N CYS A 895 -24.71 -16.52 -11.86
CA CYS A 895 -25.39 -17.77 -11.61
C CYS A 895 -26.28 -18.11 -12.81
N THR A 896 -26.27 -19.36 -13.26
CA THR A 896 -27.25 -19.85 -14.24
C THR A 896 -28.14 -20.88 -13.57
N HIS A 897 -29.46 -20.73 -13.71
CA HIS A 897 -30.40 -21.75 -13.26
C HIS A 897 -30.32 -22.94 -14.22
N VAL A 898 -29.81 -24.07 -13.74
CA VAL A 898 -29.82 -25.33 -14.48
C VAL A 898 -31.09 -26.06 -14.07
N SER A 899 -32.10 -26.03 -14.94
CA SER A 899 -33.38 -26.73 -14.78
C SER A 899 -33.27 -28.21 -15.10
#